data_AF-F2PLZ6-F1
#
_entry.id   AF-F2PLZ6-F1
#
_cell.length_a   1.000
_cell.length_b   1.000
_cell.length_c   1.000
_cell.angle_alpha   90.00
_cell.angle_beta   90.00
_cell.angle_gamma   90.00
#
_symmetry.space_group_name_H-M   'P 1'
#
loop_
_entity.id
_entity.type
_entity.pdbx_description
1 polymer ?
#
loop_
_entity_poly.entity_id
_entity_poly.type
_entity_poly.pdbx_seq_one_letter_code
_entity_poly.pdbx_strand_id
1 'polypeptide(L)'
;MPRIVDYSPPWLSRPSAGVDLFCPEAKDKSSSSIRNAQKAIQEPTKDPRPVRTLARRGTEVFTVVDNQIRWADLARLKDEWRKGVKQKREESNEETNGDDKKENGTLQRNVAREEPGEQEDEDASKASYYRVLNTPVYGKIEQLSVSPNGAFLAITTTHTVHIAILPDISHLSGPDYSPIRVKTFQLGPTTHVIPESPVAAVLWHPLGIHDTNCGCIVTVTADSAVRLWEIDRKNHWSFDRLTLAIDLKKLVDGTSMDQDFTPLSFGQNKGFSADSFDMEVAAARFGGHGYEEEDAWASMTLWVAMRTGDVYALCPLLPSKWQASPVTVPSLTSSIVRELAVAQAEATESDDELKVTQQQYEWLKEMDNQDISVVEDETMVTEIRARPTNPSPIPRLQGPFLLDCEELEEDMDITDILVIAPRADIDDLMAGEDEPELLSENAQSGLSGTVICLLTSLGTLHVCLEMDGVKGQWLPRTCKNTFSTPMSEPSDLLLLESLETVRAQDRQSNMWPMFSEAFGSRYDFFVTTARTVSFFSLSSWVHRVEPELRSEDTAGSAFRINIICDGEIAEREQMLQLPPTDLAPDSNEDHLAGCLPIFDYDLGYLLLSFSPSKPCAVLLDSPEYEDFRASMAPSDSEEAPESHVPVPAHTRPPYQVPSVLYLQSPLVSFVADHVPHGHRHTLKEPVRLSPSTLELFTSAHRILSAYTHALEVAASDLFRRCERLQGEMRGQLTQLVEIGERIQDVSNGTVRGTVKRPPVDREQALSSRLSAAQSRQVELTERYNNIRLRIIKAGGRPISEKEKAWMKEVDTLSTSISEEDEKAKGELRERLETATTIAKELLSEMKNIPDVVDSTPSTPNTTHPMVPQRLQKAKVADAMSMVERESAVIEAITSRLERLSSNFPDL
;
A
#
# COMPACT_ATOMS: atom_id res chain seq x y z
N MET A 1 5.15 10.87 -6.51
CA MET A 1 4.26 9.86 -7.16
C MET A 1 4.93 8.50 -7.09
N PRO A 2 4.22 7.42 -6.71
CA PRO A 2 4.81 6.11 -6.52
C PRO A 2 5.23 5.50 -7.86
N ARG A 3 6.54 5.33 -8.06
CA ARG A 3 7.06 4.71 -9.28
C ARG A 3 6.88 3.20 -9.23
N ILE A 4 6.57 2.60 -10.38
CA ILE A 4 6.47 1.15 -10.50
C ILE A 4 7.87 0.54 -10.46
N VAL A 5 8.10 -0.35 -9.49
CA VAL A 5 9.36 -1.09 -9.32
C VAL A 5 9.30 -2.40 -10.08
N ASP A 6 8.21 -3.16 -9.93
CA ASP A 6 8.05 -4.45 -10.58
C ASP A 6 6.58 -4.81 -10.80
N TYR A 7 6.31 -5.59 -11.84
CA TYR A 7 4.98 -6.14 -12.12
C TYR A 7 4.94 -7.64 -11.82
N SER A 8 3.93 -8.05 -11.06
CA SER A 8 3.63 -9.43 -10.64
C SER A 8 4.88 -10.16 -10.15
N PRO A 9 5.26 -9.96 -8.87
CA PRO A 9 6.53 -10.45 -8.38
C PRO A 9 6.58 -11.99 -8.53
N PRO A 10 7.75 -12.58 -8.80
CA PRO A 10 7.85 -13.98 -9.23
C PRO A 10 7.20 -15.00 -8.29
N TRP A 11 7.17 -14.71 -6.99
CA TRP A 11 6.55 -15.55 -5.95
C TRP A 11 5.01 -15.51 -5.95
N LEU A 12 4.38 -14.60 -6.70
CA LEU A 12 2.95 -14.53 -7.02
C LEU A 12 2.67 -14.85 -8.49
N SER A 13 3.63 -15.45 -9.21
CA SER A 13 3.49 -15.82 -10.62
C SER A 13 3.68 -17.32 -10.80
N ARG A 14 2.94 -17.94 -11.74
CA ARG A 14 3.03 -19.40 -11.96
C ARG A 14 4.47 -19.74 -12.38
N PRO A 15 5.10 -20.79 -11.82
CA PRO A 15 4.50 -21.90 -11.06
C PRO A 15 4.61 -21.79 -9.53
N SER A 16 4.74 -20.58 -8.95
CA SER A 16 4.83 -20.44 -7.50
C SER A 16 3.55 -20.87 -6.79
N ALA A 17 3.69 -21.37 -5.56
CA ALA A 17 2.54 -21.74 -4.73
C ALA A 17 1.72 -20.53 -4.25
N GLY A 18 2.29 -19.31 -4.28
CA GLY A 18 1.57 -18.07 -3.99
C GLY A 18 0.42 -17.78 -4.96
N VAL A 19 0.46 -18.33 -6.19
CA VAL A 19 -0.66 -18.22 -7.14
C VAL A 19 -1.85 -19.09 -6.74
N ASP A 20 -1.60 -20.21 -6.06
CA ASP A 20 -2.65 -21.15 -5.68
C ASP A 20 -3.61 -20.51 -4.66
N LEU A 21 -3.19 -19.46 -3.94
CA LEU A 21 -4.07 -18.63 -3.12
C LEU A 21 -5.22 -18.01 -3.94
N PHE A 22 -4.94 -17.59 -5.16
CA PHE A 22 -5.87 -16.83 -6.00
C PHE A 22 -6.56 -17.69 -7.07
N CYS A 23 -5.95 -18.80 -7.49
CA CYS A 23 -6.51 -19.61 -8.58
C CYS A 23 -7.43 -20.74 -8.07
N PRO A 24 -8.55 -21.02 -8.75
CA PRO A 24 -9.43 -22.14 -8.39
C PRO A 24 -8.70 -23.47 -8.51
N GLU A 25 -8.88 -24.37 -7.55
CA GLU A 25 -8.29 -25.71 -7.59
C GLU A 25 -9.07 -26.61 -8.55
N ALA A 26 -8.36 -27.32 -9.42
CA ALA A 26 -8.97 -28.14 -10.46
C ALA A 26 -9.65 -29.44 -9.94
N LYS A 27 -9.61 -29.71 -8.63
CA LYS A 27 -10.03 -31.01 -8.06
C LYS A 27 -11.44 -31.04 -7.42
N ASP A 28 -12.05 -29.92 -7.05
CA ASP A 28 -13.31 -29.96 -6.29
C ASP A 28 -14.56 -29.64 -7.11
N LYS A 29 -15.09 -30.68 -7.78
CA LYS A 29 -16.49 -30.70 -8.27
C LYS A 29 -17.26 -31.94 -7.79
N SER A 30 -17.01 -32.42 -6.57
CA SER A 30 -17.79 -33.51 -5.97
C SER A 30 -19.12 -33.07 -5.35
N SER A 31 -19.45 -31.77 -5.31
CA SER A 31 -20.71 -31.23 -4.74
C SER A 31 -21.70 -30.71 -5.79
N SER A 32 -21.91 -31.47 -6.87
CA SER A 32 -22.82 -31.10 -7.98
C SER A 32 -24.31 -31.04 -7.61
N SER A 33 -24.71 -31.43 -6.40
CA SER A 33 -26.13 -31.35 -5.97
C SER A 33 -26.52 -29.97 -5.43
N ILE A 34 -25.58 -29.18 -4.90
CA ILE A 34 -25.85 -27.86 -4.30
C ILE A 34 -25.81 -26.76 -5.37
N ARG A 35 -24.90 -26.86 -6.35
CA ARG A 35 -24.79 -25.89 -7.46
C ARG A 35 -26.04 -25.83 -8.34
N ASN A 36 -26.74 -26.95 -8.52
CA ASN A 36 -27.96 -27.00 -9.31
C ASN A 36 -29.18 -26.41 -8.58
N ALA A 37 -29.20 -26.44 -7.23
CA ALA A 37 -30.22 -25.75 -6.44
C ALA A 37 -29.98 -24.24 -6.41
N GLN A 38 -28.72 -23.80 -6.42
CA GLN A 38 -28.34 -22.37 -6.49
C GLN A 38 -28.59 -21.75 -7.87
N LYS A 39 -28.38 -22.49 -8.96
CA LYS A 39 -28.73 -22.04 -10.33
C LYS A 39 -30.24 -21.87 -10.55
N ALA A 40 -31.07 -22.58 -9.80
CA ALA A 40 -32.54 -22.49 -9.93
C ALA A 40 -33.15 -21.31 -9.16
N ILE A 41 -32.38 -20.65 -8.28
CA ILE A 41 -32.82 -19.47 -7.50
C ILE A 41 -32.15 -18.18 -8.03
N GLN A 42 -31.06 -18.31 -8.80
CA GLN A 42 -30.42 -17.20 -9.50
C GLN A 42 -31.08 -16.96 -10.87
N GLU A 43 -32.27 -16.35 -10.88
CA GLU A 43 -32.53 -15.36 -11.93
C GLU A 43 -31.73 -14.10 -11.53
N PRO A 44 -30.71 -13.68 -12.30
CA PRO A 44 -29.93 -12.52 -11.92
C PRO A 44 -30.77 -11.27 -12.21
N THR A 45 -31.03 -10.47 -11.18
CA THR A 45 -31.09 -9.03 -11.40
C THR A 45 -29.77 -8.65 -12.07
N LYS A 46 -29.88 -8.09 -13.28
CA LYS A 46 -28.80 -7.86 -14.25
C LYS A 46 -27.88 -6.70 -13.86
N ASP A 47 -27.93 -6.27 -12.60
CA ASP A 47 -27.30 -5.02 -12.19
C ASP A 47 -25.86 -5.29 -11.77
N PRO A 48 -24.88 -4.56 -12.34
CA PRO A 48 -23.50 -4.66 -11.91
C PRO A 48 -23.39 -4.30 -10.42
N ARG A 49 -22.38 -4.85 -9.72
CA ARG A 49 -22.19 -4.68 -8.27
C ARG A 49 -20.70 -4.60 -7.92
N PRO A 50 -20.35 -3.97 -6.79
CA PRO A 50 -18.96 -3.86 -6.35
C PRO A 50 -18.39 -5.22 -5.94
N VAL A 51 -17.18 -5.53 -6.41
CA VAL A 51 -16.46 -6.78 -6.13
C VAL A 51 -15.23 -6.47 -5.28
N ARG A 52 -15.40 -6.39 -3.96
CA ARG A 52 -14.35 -6.16 -2.96
C ARG A 52 -13.97 -7.48 -2.26
N THR A 53 -13.48 -8.44 -3.03
CA THR A 53 -13.19 -9.81 -2.55
C THR A 53 -11.79 -10.00 -1.94
N LEU A 54 -11.05 -8.92 -1.75
CA LEU A 54 -9.72 -8.88 -1.13
C LEU A 54 -9.79 -8.04 0.14
N ALA A 55 -9.25 -8.55 1.24
CA ALA A 55 -9.07 -7.79 2.47
C ALA A 55 -7.73 -8.11 3.13
N ARG A 56 -7.22 -7.21 3.97
CA ARG A 56 -5.92 -7.38 4.66
C ARG A 56 -6.02 -7.18 6.16
N ARG A 57 -5.06 -7.80 6.87
CA ARG A 57 -4.70 -7.53 8.26
C ARG A 57 -3.17 -7.54 8.37
N GLY A 58 -2.55 -6.35 8.34
CA GLY A 58 -1.09 -6.26 8.22
C GLY A 58 -0.60 -6.92 6.92
N THR A 59 0.26 -7.94 7.04
CA THR A 59 0.76 -8.78 5.93
C THR A 59 -0.15 -9.95 5.54
N GLU A 60 -1.19 -10.22 6.34
CA GLU A 60 -2.17 -11.26 6.04
C GLU A 60 -3.18 -10.79 5.00
N VAL A 61 -3.56 -11.69 4.10
CA VAL A 61 -4.57 -11.43 3.07
C VAL A 61 -5.67 -12.49 3.10
N PHE A 62 -6.91 -12.01 2.99
CA PHE A 62 -8.12 -12.79 2.85
C PHE A 62 -8.67 -12.61 1.44
N THR A 63 -8.86 -13.71 0.72
CA THR A 63 -9.31 -13.69 -0.68
C THR A 63 -10.49 -14.63 -0.87
N VAL A 64 -11.46 -14.24 -1.70
CA VAL A 64 -12.58 -15.13 -2.06
C VAL A 64 -12.28 -15.84 -3.37
N VAL A 65 -12.22 -17.18 -3.35
CA VAL A 65 -12.11 -18.01 -4.55
C VAL A 65 -13.15 -19.14 -4.46
N ASP A 66 -13.96 -19.34 -5.51
CA ASP A 66 -15.05 -20.33 -5.53
C ASP A 66 -16.02 -20.25 -4.34
N ASN A 67 -16.28 -19.02 -3.86
CA ASN A 67 -17.11 -18.74 -2.68
C ASN A 67 -16.55 -19.30 -1.35
N GLN A 68 -15.24 -19.56 -1.31
CA GLN A 68 -14.49 -19.91 -0.10
C GLN A 68 -13.50 -18.80 0.20
N ILE A 69 -13.28 -18.53 1.50
CA ILE A 69 -12.30 -17.54 1.94
C ILE A 69 -10.98 -18.26 2.14
N ARG A 70 -9.95 -17.85 1.41
CA ARG A 70 -8.57 -18.34 1.58
C ARG A 70 -7.74 -17.29 2.30
N TRP A 71 -6.97 -17.75 3.27
CA TRP A 71 -6.18 -16.93 4.18
C TRP A 71 -4.72 -17.35 4.13
N ALA A 72 -3.83 -16.38 3.95
CA ALA A 72 -2.39 -16.59 3.94
C ALA A 72 -1.64 -15.32 4.37
N ASP A 73 -0.39 -15.50 4.79
CA ASP A 73 0.54 -14.41 5.09
C ASP A 73 1.51 -14.25 3.91
N LEU A 74 1.47 -13.08 3.27
CA LEU A 74 2.26 -12.80 2.07
C LEU A 74 3.76 -12.73 2.38
N ALA A 75 4.16 -12.25 3.56
CA ALA A 75 5.57 -12.16 3.94
C ALA A 75 6.20 -13.55 4.00
N ARG A 76 5.49 -14.51 4.60
CA ARG A 76 5.91 -15.92 4.65
C ARG A 76 5.97 -16.57 3.29
N LEU A 77 4.94 -16.37 2.46
CA LEU A 77 4.93 -16.89 1.09
C LEU A 77 6.14 -16.43 0.28
N LYS A 78 6.53 -15.15 0.43
CA LYS A 78 7.73 -14.58 -0.19
C LYS A 78 9.01 -15.24 0.33
N ASP A 79 9.12 -15.45 1.64
CA ASP A 79 10.29 -16.05 2.27
C ASP A 79 10.47 -17.54 1.95
N GLU A 80 9.39 -18.31 1.92
CA GLU A 80 9.41 -19.71 1.53
C GLU A 80 9.81 -19.89 0.06
N TRP A 81 9.29 -19.04 -0.82
CA TRP A 81 9.72 -19.01 -2.21
C TRP A 81 11.22 -18.68 -2.33
N ARG A 82 11.72 -17.69 -1.58
CA ARG A 82 13.16 -17.35 -1.55
C ARG A 82 14.03 -18.51 -1.05
N LYS A 83 13.58 -19.26 -0.03
CA LYS A 83 14.27 -20.46 0.48
C LYS A 83 14.34 -21.56 -0.58
N GLY A 84 13.22 -21.85 -1.26
CA GLY A 84 13.19 -22.84 -2.33
C GLY A 84 14.11 -22.51 -3.51
N VAL A 85 14.20 -21.22 -3.89
CA VAL A 85 15.13 -20.78 -4.94
C VAL A 85 16.61 -20.95 -4.53
N LYS A 86 16.94 -20.71 -3.25
CA LYS A 86 18.31 -20.93 -2.73
C LYS A 86 18.69 -22.40 -2.73
N GLN A 87 17.84 -23.27 -2.21
CA GLN A 87 18.07 -24.73 -2.19
C GLN A 87 18.31 -25.29 -3.59
N LYS A 88 17.47 -24.91 -4.56
CA LYS A 88 17.63 -25.35 -5.95
C LYS A 88 18.95 -24.88 -6.59
N ARG A 89 19.46 -23.71 -6.20
CA ARG A 89 20.79 -23.24 -6.65
C ARG A 89 21.93 -24.03 -6.01
N GLU A 90 21.81 -24.39 -4.73
CA GLU A 90 22.80 -25.21 -4.02
C GLU A 90 22.86 -26.64 -4.59
N GLU A 91 21.70 -27.28 -4.83
CA GLU A 91 21.61 -28.60 -5.47
C GLU A 91 22.24 -28.62 -6.87
N SER A 92 21.99 -27.58 -7.69
CA SER A 92 22.59 -27.47 -9.02
C SER A 92 24.12 -27.31 -9.02
N ASN A 93 24.68 -26.76 -7.94
CA ASN A 93 26.13 -26.60 -7.78
C ASN A 93 26.81 -27.88 -7.28
N GLU A 94 26.09 -28.74 -6.54
CA GLU A 94 26.61 -30.05 -6.11
C GLU A 94 26.64 -31.07 -7.25
N GLU A 95 25.64 -31.08 -8.13
CA GLU A 95 25.61 -31.99 -9.29
C GLU A 95 26.71 -31.69 -10.33
N THR A 96 27.19 -30.45 -10.42
CA THR A 96 28.22 -30.07 -11.41
C THR A 96 29.65 -30.42 -10.94
N ASN A 97 29.86 -30.71 -9.65
CA ASN A 97 31.17 -31.10 -9.09
C ASN A 97 31.32 -32.62 -8.83
N GLY A 98 30.32 -33.41 -9.24
CA GLY A 98 30.21 -34.84 -8.90
C GLY A 98 30.73 -35.84 -9.94
N ASP A 99 31.53 -35.42 -10.93
CA ASP A 99 31.97 -36.31 -12.03
C ASP A 99 33.48 -36.58 -11.99
N ASP A 100 34.00 -37.01 -10.83
CA ASP A 100 35.32 -37.65 -10.73
C ASP A 100 35.45 -38.42 -9.39
N LYS A 101 34.89 -39.64 -9.35
CA LYS A 101 35.46 -40.82 -8.63
C LYS A 101 34.54 -42.04 -8.71
N LYS A 102 34.74 -42.84 -9.76
CA LYS A 102 34.58 -44.29 -9.66
C LYS A 102 35.87 -44.85 -9.06
N GLU A 103 35.79 -45.51 -7.90
CA GLU A 103 36.21 -46.90 -7.71
C GLU A 103 36.29 -47.32 -6.23
N ASN A 104 35.93 -48.58 -6.01
CA ASN A 104 36.17 -49.46 -4.87
C ASN A 104 35.24 -49.33 -3.66
N GLY A 105 34.28 -50.26 -3.64
CA GLY A 105 33.36 -50.46 -2.54
C GLY A 105 33.92 -51.21 -1.36
N THR A 106 33.13 -51.26 -0.30
CA THR A 106 32.98 -52.44 0.54
C THR A 106 31.59 -52.42 1.16
N LEU A 107 30.91 -53.55 1.07
CA LEU A 107 29.62 -53.82 1.68
C LEU A 107 29.66 -53.63 3.19
N GLN A 108 28.72 -52.86 3.75
CA GLN A 108 28.14 -53.19 5.06
C GLN A 108 26.62 -53.07 5.01
N ARG A 109 26.05 -54.26 5.06
CA ARG A 109 24.64 -54.63 5.14
C ARG A 109 24.16 -54.34 6.57
N ASN A 110 23.16 -53.48 6.74
CA ASN A 110 22.26 -53.56 7.89
C ASN A 110 20.83 -53.75 7.39
N VAL A 111 20.29 -54.87 7.83
CA VAL A 111 19.00 -55.45 7.49
C VAL A 111 17.94 -54.79 8.35
N ALA A 112 17.03 -54.05 7.73
CA ALA A 112 15.73 -53.75 8.31
C ALA A 112 14.67 -54.58 7.56
N ARG A 113 14.07 -55.45 8.35
CA ARG A 113 13.05 -56.46 8.08
C ARG A 113 11.80 -55.88 7.41
N GLU A 114 11.44 -56.45 6.27
CA GLU A 114 10.14 -56.29 5.62
C GLU A 114 9.04 -56.94 6.48
N GLU A 115 8.01 -56.17 6.84
CA GLU A 115 6.66 -56.69 7.07
C GLU A 115 5.72 -56.04 6.03
N PRO A 116 4.70 -56.77 5.54
CA PRO A 116 3.90 -56.33 4.41
C PRO A 116 2.59 -55.65 4.84
N GLY A 117 2.28 -54.53 4.20
CA GLY A 117 0.90 -54.03 4.09
C GLY A 117 0.63 -52.76 4.86
N GLU A 118 0.81 -51.62 4.20
CA GLU A 118 -0.18 -50.56 4.04
C GLU A 118 0.34 -49.66 2.92
N GLN A 119 -0.44 -49.52 1.85
CA GLN A 119 -0.13 -48.62 0.74
C GLN A 119 -0.27 -47.20 1.28
N GLU A 120 0.85 -46.60 1.67
CA GLU A 120 0.94 -45.15 1.81
C GLU A 120 0.88 -44.58 0.39
N ASP A 121 -0.19 -43.86 0.11
CA ASP A 121 -0.40 -43.10 -1.11
C ASP A 121 0.83 -42.24 -1.42
N GLU A 122 1.45 -42.43 -2.59
CA GLU A 122 2.39 -41.50 -3.21
C GLU A 122 1.67 -40.20 -3.67
N ASP A 123 0.79 -39.64 -2.85
CA ASP A 123 0.39 -38.25 -2.92
C ASP A 123 1.28 -37.50 -1.91
N ALA A 124 2.51 -37.18 -2.33
CA ALA A 124 3.25 -36.09 -1.70
C ALA A 124 2.38 -34.83 -1.84
N SER A 125 1.57 -34.55 -0.82
CA SER A 125 0.67 -33.41 -0.77
C SER A 125 1.50 -32.18 -1.08
N LYS A 126 1.20 -31.51 -2.21
CA LYS A 126 1.71 -30.16 -2.45
C LYS A 126 1.42 -29.36 -1.18
N ALA A 127 2.44 -28.86 -0.51
CA ALA A 127 2.26 -28.04 0.67
C ALA A 127 1.47 -26.80 0.25
N SER A 128 0.16 -26.78 0.52
CA SER A 128 -0.67 -25.61 0.32
C SER A 128 -0.26 -24.59 1.37
N TYR A 129 0.34 -23.48 0.97
CA TYR A 129 0.80 -22.43 1.91
C TYR A 129 -0.31 -21.45 2.32
N TYR A 130 -1.55 -21.88 2.22
CA TYR A 130 -2.74 -21.11 2.56
C TYR A 130 -3.74 -22.01 3.27
N ARG A 131 -4.57 -21.41 4.14
CA ARG A 131 -5.68 -22.11 4.81
C ARG A 131 -7.01 -21.65 4.24
N VAL A 132 -7.97 -22.56 4.19
CA VAL A 132 -9.36 -22.26 3.82
C VAL A 132 -10.16 -22.00 5.09
N LEU A 133 -10.84 -20.85 5.15
CA LEU A 133 -11.77 -20.49 6.21
C LEU A 133 -13.19 -20.87 5.76
N ASN A 134 -13.73 -21.94 6.36
CA ASN A 134 -15.07 -22.42 6.07
C ASN A 134 -16.11 -21.57 6.81
N THR A 135 -16.91 -20.82 6.04
CA THR A 135 -17.98 -19.96 6.54
C THR A 135 -19.35 -20.43 6.03
N PRO A 136 -20.40 -20.44 6.87
CA PRO A 136 -21.74 -20.90 6.52
C PRO A 136 -22.54 -19.83 5.74
N VAL A 137 -21.94 -19.23 4.71
CA VAL A 137 -22.56 -18.15 3.93
C VAL A 137 -23.32 -18.74 2.75
N TYR A 138 -24.55 -18.27 2.55
CA TYR A 138 -25.39 -18.64 1.41
C TYR A 138 -25.43 -17.50 0.38
N GLY A 139 -24.98 -17.76 -0.84
CA GLY A 139 -24.85 -16.74 -1.89
C GLY A 139 -23.40 -16.43 -2.23
N LYS A 140 -23.18 -15.67 -3.32
CA LYS A 140 -21.86 -15.21 -3.77
C LYS A 140 -21.39 -14.11 -2.83
N ILE A 141 -20.18 -14.24 -2.28
CA ILE A 141 -19.54 -13.19 -1.48
C ILE A 141 -19.08 -12.07 -2.43
N GLU A 142 -19.49 -10.84 -2.15
CA GLU A 142 -19.20 -9.65 -2.97
C GLU A 142 -18.19 -8.73 -2.28
N GLN A 143 -18.28 -8.57 -0.96
CA GLN A 143 -17.39 -7.67 -0.21
C GLN A 143 -16.85 -8.33 1.06
N LEU A 144 -15.58 -8.06 1.36
CA LEU A 144 -14.90 -8.38 2.60
C LEU A 144 -14.40 -7.08 3.25
N SER A 145 -14.63 -6.92 4.55
CA SER A 145 -14.16 -5.76 5.30
C SER A 145 -13.65 -6.21 6.68
N VAL A 146 -12.37 -5.96 6.96
CA VAL A 146 -11.71 -6.31 8.22
C VAL A 146 -11.90 -5.17 9.21
N SER A 147 -12.12 -5.49 10.49
CA SER A 147 -12.23 -4.47 11.54
C SER A 147 -10.91 -3.72 11.74
N PRO A 148 -10.92 -2.46 12.21
CA PRO A 148 -9.70 -1.67 12.42
C PRO A 148 -8.64 -2.37 13.29
N ASN A 149 -9.08 -3.15 14.29
CA ASN A 149 -8.22 -3.95 15.16
C ASN A 149 -7.83 -5.34 14.61
N GLY A 150 -8.39 -5.75 13.46
CA GLY A 150 -8.12 -7.06 12.86
C GLY A 150 -8.74 -8.27 13.57
N ALA A 151 -9.67 -8.09 14.50
CA ALA A 151 -10.33 -9.18 15.22
C ALA A 151 -11.54 -9.79 14.47
N PHE A 152 -12.26 -8.97 13.72
CA PHE A 152 -13.48 -9.36 13.01
C PHE A 152 -13.33 -9.19 11.50
N LEU A 153 -14.03 -10.03 10.74
CA LEU A 153 -14.17 -9.94 9.29
C LEU A 153 -15.66 -9.90 8.95
N ALA A 154 -16.11 -8.79 8.38
CA ALA A 154 -17.44 -8.68 7.79
C ALA A 154 -17.43 -9.31 6.39
N ILE A 155 -18.32 -10.26 6.16
CA ILE A 155 -18.51 -10.99 4.93
C ILE A 155 -19.89 -10.65 4.39
N THR A 156 -19.92 -9.96 3.25
CA THR A 156 -21.15 -9.44 2.67
C THR A 156 -21.46 -10.14 1.36
N THR A 157 -22.70 -10.57 1.23
CA THR A 157 -23.33 -11.01 -0.02
C THR A 157 -24.29 -9.91 -0.49
N THR A 158 -25.01 -10.14 -1.58
CA THR A 158 -26.04 -9.19 -2.08
C THR A 158 -27.03 -8.68 -1.02
N HIS A 159 -27.42 -9.53 -0.06
CA HIS A 159 -28.52 -9.24 0.88
C HIS A 159 -28.22 -9.64 2.34
N THR A 160 -27.18 -10.44 2.57
CA THR A 160 -26.85 -10.97 3.90
C THR A 160 -25.46 -10.52 4.33
N VAL A 161 -25.32 -10.20 5.61
CA VAL A 161 -24.06 -9.80 6.25
C VAL A 161 -23.73 -10.81 7.35
N HIS A 162 -22.51 -11.33 7.33
CA HIS A 162 -22.01 -12.26 8.33
C HIS A 162 -20.72 -11.70 8.95
N ILE A 163 -20.53 -11.91 10.24
CA ILE A 163 -19.34 -11.47 10.97
C ILE A 163 -18.59 -12.70 11.44
N ALA A 164 -17.40 -12.90 10.87
CA ALA A 164 -16.48 -13.96 11.23
C ALA A 164 -15.47 -13.46 12.27
N ILE A 165 -15.19 -14.27 13.28
CA ILE A 165 -14.09 -14.00 14.23
C ILE A 165 -12.80 -14.52 13.60
N LEU A 166 -11.86 -13.63 13.33
CA LEU A 166 -10.61 -14.03 12.69
C LEU A 166 -9.75 -14.90 13.64
N PRO A 167 -9.17 -16.00 13.16
CA PRO A 167 -8.22 -16.79 13.93
C PRO A 167 -6.91 -16.02 14.15
N ASP A 168 -6.15 -16.47 15.14
CA ASP A 168 -4.81 -15.94 15.42
C ASP A 168 -3.79 -16.39 14.36
N ILE A 169 -2.83 -15.52 14.02
CA ILE A 169 -1.82 -15.73 12.98
C ILE A 169 -0.96 -16.98 13.21
N SER A 170 -0.86 -17.42 14.46
CA SER A 170 -0.15 -18.65 14.85
C SER A 170 -0.62 -19.90 14.08
N HIS A 171 -1.89 -19.93 13.65
CA HIS A 171 -2.42 -21.01 12.81
C HIS A 171 -1.77 -21.11 11.43
N LEU A 172 -1.20 -20.04 10.90
CA LEU A 172 -0.42 -20.05 9.64
C LEU A 172 1.04 -20.47 9.84
N SER A 173 1.51 -20.64 11.08
CA SER A 173 2.91 -21.02 11.38
C SER A 173 3.14 -22.53 11.46
N GLY A 174 2.07 -23.31 11.57
CA GLY A 174 2.14 -24.75 11.71
C GLY A 174 2.27 -25.49 10.37
N PRO A 175 2.70 -26.77 10.38
CA PRO A 175 2.74 -27.62 9.18
C PRO A 175 1.35 -28.08 8.71
N ASP A 176 0.32 -27.88 9.54
CA ASP A 176 -1.06 -28.20 9.21
C ASP A 176 -1.69 -27.04 8.42
N TYR A 177 -2.22 -27.33 7.23
CA TYR A 177 -2.96 -26.38 6.39
C TYR A 177 -4.41 -26.82 6.17
N SER A 178 -4.93 -27.66 7.06
CA SER A 178 -6.32 -28.10 7.00
C SER A 178 -7.31 -26.92 7.11
N PRO A 179 -8.47 -27.00 6.43
CA PRO A 179 -9.51 -25.98 6.50
C PRO A 179 -9.99 -25.73 7.94
N ILE A 180 -10.08 -24.46 8.33
CA ILE A 180 -10.57 -24.05 9.64
C ILE A 180 -12.03 -23.63 9.53
N ARG A 181 -12.89 -24.20 10.36
CA ARG A 181 -14.27 -23.70 10.51
C ARG A 181 -14.26 -22.51 11.46
N VAL A 182 -14.52 -21.33 10.92
CA VAL A 182 -14.54 -20.09 11.69
C VAL A 182 -15.88 -19.90 12.37
N LYS A 183 -15.88 -19.32 13.59
CA LYS A 183 -17.13 -18.92 14.25
C LYS A 183 -17.66 -17.67 13.56
N THR A 184 -18.83 -17.81 12.96
CA THR A 184 -19.51 -16.76 12.20
C THR A 184 -20.90 -16.50 12.76
N PHE A 185 -21.27 -15.23 12.89
CA PHE A 185 -22.61 -14.81 13.28
C PHE A 185 -23.28 -14.08 12.12
N GLN A 186 -24.55 -14.34 11.87
CA GLN A 186 -25.33 -13.56 10.91
C GLN A 186 -25.75 -12.25 11.59
N LEU A 187 -25.47 -11.13 10.95
CA LEU A 187 -25.86 -9.80 11.44
C LEU A 187 -27.31 -9.53 11.01
N GLY A 188 -28.17 -9.25 11.98
CA GLY A 188 -29.58 -8.98 11.76
C GLY A 188 -30.29 -10.10 10.97
N PRO A 189 -30.56 -11.28 11.56
CA PRO A 189 -31.21 -12.40 10.86
C PRO A 189 -32.61 -12.10 10.32
N THR A 190 -33.24 -11.01 10.77
CA THR A 190 -34.52 -10.49 10.28
C THR A 190 -34.37 -9.23 9.43
N THR A 191 -33.17 -8.64 9.37
CA THR A 191 -32.90 -7.37 8.69
C THR A 191 -32.18 -7.62 7.36
N HIS A 192 -31.06 -8.33 7.41
CA HIS A 192 -30.23 -8.64 6.25
C HIS A 192 -30.58 -10.04 5.74
N VAL A 193 -31.67 -10.11 4.99
CA VAL A 193 -32.24 -11.34 4.45
C VAL A 193 -32.60 -11.13 2.98
N ILE A 194 -32.62 -12.21 2.20
CA ILE A 194 -32.91 -12.20 0.74
C ILE A 194 -34.20 -11.45 0.33
N PRO A 195 -35.34 -11.50 1.04
CA PRO A 195 -36.54 -10.73 0.62
C PRO A 195 -36.44 -9.23 0.95
N GLU A 196 -35.47 -8.81 1.76
CA GLU A 196 -35.27 -7.41 2.09
C GLU A 196 -34.37 -6.68 1.09
N SER A 197 -34.15 -5.38 1.29
CA SER A 197 -33.34 -4.58 0.38
C SER A 197 -31.88 -5.04 0.37
N PRO A 198 -31.19 -5.02 -0.79
CA PRO A 198 -29.79 -5.39 -0.86
C PRO A 198 -28.91 -4.43 -0.05
N VAL A 199 -27.76 -4.95 0.38
CA VAL A 199 -26.76 -4.17 1.12
C VAL A 199 -25.87 -3.44 0.12
N ALA A 200 -25.75 -2.12 0.27
CA ALA A 200 -24.93 -1.26 -0.58
C ALA A 200 -23.52 -1.09 0.01
N ALA A 201 -23.45 -0.73 1.30
CA ALA A 201 -22.18 -0.49 1.99
C ALA A 201 -22.15 -1.10 3.40
N VAL A 202 -20.97 -1.60 3.79
CA VAL A 202 -20.68 -2.11 5.14
C VAL A 202 -19.38 -1.47 5.63
N LEU A 203 -19.49 -0.64 6.65
CA LEU A 203 -18.40 0.20 7.14
C LEU A 203 -18.19 -0.03 8.63
N TRP A 204 -16.93 -0.06 9.08
CA TRP A 204 -16.62 0.03 10.50
C TRP A 204 -16.67 1.48 10.93
N HIS A 205 -17.28 1.77 12.08
CA HIS A 205 -17.34 3.14 12.58
C HIS A 205 -15.94 3.61 12.99
N PRO A 206 -15.42 4.76 12.51
CA PRO A 206 -14.07 5.24 12.82
C PRO A 206 -13.86 5.39 14.34
N LEU A 207 -14.76 6.12 15.00
CA LEU A 207 -14.77 6.33 16.45
C LEU A 207 -15.43 5.18 17.25
N GLY A 208 -15.61 4.01 16.62
CA GLY A 208 -16.21 2.86 17.29
C GLY A 208 -15.26 2.24 18.30
N ILE A 209 -15.78 1.65 19.38
CA ILE A 209 -14.95 0.83 20.27
C ILE A 209 -14.63 -0.49 19.56
N HIS A 210 -13.36 -0.68 19.22
CA HIS A 210 -12.86 -1.89 18.56
C HIS A 210 -11.93 -2.66 19.51
N ASP A 211 -12.51 -3.53 20.33
CA ASP A 211 -11.75 -4.47 21.17
C ASP A 211 -11.78 -5.87 20.55
N THR A 212 -10.97 -6.80 21.06
CA THR A 212 -11.00 -8.23 20.69
C THR A 212 -12.40 -8.84 20.83
N ASN A 213 -13.25 -8.26 21.70
CA ASN A 213 -14.62 -8.73 21.93
C ASN A 213 -15.70 -7.83 21.33
N CYS A 214 -15.44 -6.54 21.15
CA CYS A 214 -16.43 -5.54 20.79
C CYS A 214 -16.10 -4.89 19.45
N GLY A 215 -17.10 -4.57 18.64
CA GLY A 215 -16.91 -3.84 17.40
C GLY A 215 -18.14 -3.02 17.03
N CYS A 216 -17.94 -1.94 16.28
CA CYS A 216 -19.02 -1.08 15.81
C CYS A 216 -19.06 -1.07 14.28
N ILE A 217 -20.19 -1.53 13.71
CA ILE A 217 -20.37 -1.61 12.27
C ILE A 217 -21.64 -0.86 11.85
N VAL A 218 -21.56 -0.20 10.71
CA VAL A 218 -22.68 0.50 10.05
C VAL A 218 -22.97 -0.21 8.75
N THR A 219 -24.24 -0.54 8.53
CA THR A 219 -24.72 -1.13 7.28
C THR A 219 -25.70 -0.19 6.62
N VAL A 220 -25.51 0.06 5.34
CA VAL A 220 -26.40 0.88 4.51
C VAL A 220 -27.00 -0.01 3.42
N THR A 221 -28.33 -0.01 3.32
CA THR A 221 -29.06 -0.76 2.29
C THR A 221 -29.46 0.16 1.13
N ALA A 222 -29.68 -0.42 -0.06
CA ALA A 222 -30.01 0.33 -1.28
C ALA A 222 -31.32 1.13 -1.14
N ASP A 223 -32.21 0.76 -0.21
CA ASP A 223 -33.44 1.47 0.08
C ASP A 223 -33.25 2.64 1.06
N SER A 224 -32.04 3.16 1.19
CA SER A 224 -31.73 4.32 2.02
C SER A 224 -31.97 4.11 3.53
N ALA A 225 -31.68 2.92 4.05
CA ALA A 225 -31.74 2.65 5.48
C ALA A 225 -30.34 2.44 6.08
N VAL A 226 -29.94 3.36 6.96
CA VAL A 226 -28.67 3.34 7.71
C VAL A 226 -28.89 2.68 9.06
N ARG A 227 -28.09 1.66 9.38
CA ARG A 227 -28.23 0.88 10.61
C ARG A 227 -26.89 0.74 11.30
N LEU A 228 -26.85 1.06 12.58
CA LEU A 228 -25.67 0.95 13.44
C LEU A 228 -25.83 -0.26 14.37
N TRP A 229 -24.77 -1.07 14.42
CA TRP A 229 -24.70 -2.28 15.21
C TRP A 229 -23.48 -2.24 16.11
N GLU A 230 -23.71 -2.34 17.41
CA GLU A 230 -22.65 -2.51 18.40
C GLU A 230 -22.60 -3.97 18.79
N ILE A 231 -21.56 -4.64 18.30
CA ILE A 231 -21.38 -6.07 18.41
C ILE A 231 -20.54 -6.38 19.63
N ASP A 232 -20.94 -7.39 20.37
CA ASP A 232 -20.17 -7.98 21.46
C ASP A 232 -20.19 -9.50 21.31
N ARG A 233 -19.00 -10.09 21.20
CA ARG A 233 -18.77 -11.54 21.11
C ARG A 233 -19.36 -12.32 22.29
N LYS A 234 -19.45 -11.72 23.49
CA LYS A 234 -20.02 -12.37 24.68
C LYS A 234 -21.55 -12.35 24.64
N ASN A 235 -22.14 -11.37 23.97
CA ASN A 235 -23.58 -11.18 23.90
C ASN A 235 -24.12 -11.48 22.50
N HIS A 236 -24.65 -12.69 22.29
CA HIS A 236 -25.21 -13.07 20.99
C HIS A 236 -26.37 -12.15 20.54
N TRP A 237 -27.09 -11.53 21.48
CA TRP A 237 -28.20 -10.63 21.14
C TRP A 237 -27.74 -9.31 20.50
N SER A 238 -26.46 -8.96 20.63
CA SER A 238 -25.87 -7.79 19.98
C SER A 238 -25.86 -7.89 18.45
N PHE A 239 -25.84 -9.12 17.91
CA PHE A 239 -25.90 -9.37 16.47
C PHE A 239 -27.33 -9.26 15.92
N ASP A 240 -28.35 -9.38 16.78
CA ASP A 240 -29.76 -9.34 16.39
C ASP A 240 -30.39 -7.95 16.62
N ARG A 241 -29.91 -7.22 17.64
CA ARG A 241 -30.49 -5.94 18.06
C ARG A 241 -29.71 -4.75 17.48
N LEU A 242 -30.44 -3.87 16.81
CA LEU A 242 -29.98 -2.57 16.33
C LEU A 242 -29.83 -1.58 17.50
N THR A 243 -28.77 -0.78 17.50
CA THR A 243 -28.61 0.34 18.45
C THR A 243 -29.18 1.63 17.89
N LEU A 244 -29.04 1.85 16.59
CA LEU A 244 -29.66 2.95 15.86
C LEU A 244 -30.08 2.48 14.47
N ALA A 245 -31.25 2.91 14.02
CA ALA A 245 -31.73 2.62 12.67
C ALA A 245 -32.46 3.85 12.14
N ILE A 246 -32.03 4.34 10.99
CA ILE A 246 -32.47 5.58 10.37
C ILE A 246 -32.89 5.26 8.94
N ASP A 247 -34.11 5.63 8.58
CA ASP A 247 -34.64 5.61 7.22
C ASP A 247 -34.49 7.02 6.63
N LEU A 248 -33.56 7.18 5.68
CA LEU A 248 -33.25 8.50 5.13
C LEU A 248 -34.44 9.09 4.37
N LYS A 249 -35.28 8.26 3.76
CA LYS A 249 -36.50 8.72 3.04
C LYS A 249 -37.46 9.41 4.00
N LYS A 250 -37.66 8.83 5.19
CA LYS A 250 -38.47 9.46 6.24
C LYS A 250 -37.80 10.71 6.84
N LEU A 251 -36.46 10.74 6.84
CA LEU A 251 -35.69 11.83 7.42
C LEU A 251 -35.65 13.06 6.50
N VAL A 252 -35.63 12.88 5.17
CA VAL A 252 -35.77 13.97 4.19
C VAL A 252 -37.08 14.72 4.40
N ASP A 253 -38.18 13.99 4.56
CA ASP A 253 -39.51 14.57 4.82
C ASP A 253 -39.72 14.99 6.28
N GLY A 254 -38.73 14.74 7.13
CA GLY A 254 -38.79 14.98 8.57
C GLY A 254 -38.87 16.46 8.90
N THR A 255 -39.90 16.86 9.65
CA THR A 255 -40.07 18.26 10.08
C THR A 255 -39.73 18.50 11.54
N SER A 256 -39.74 17.45 12.38
CA SER A 256 -39.36 17.55 13.78
C SER A 256 -38.59 16.33 14.26
N MET A 257 -37.72 16.54 15.23
CA MET A 257 -36.87 15.49 15.82
C MET A 257 -37.62 14.40 16.59
N ASP A 258 -38.88 14.63 16.97
CA ASP A 258 -39.70 13.68 17.75
C ASP A 258 -40.38 12.61 16.87
N GLN A 259 -40.21 12.70 15.54
CA GLN A 259 -40.82 11.77 14.59
C GLN A 259 -40.08 10.42 14.57
N ASP A 260 -40.81 9.38 14.13
CA ASP A 260 -40.24 8.04 14.02
C ASP A 260 -39.53 7.87 12.67
N PHE A 261 -38.21 7.95 12.71
CA PHE A 261 -37.33 7.73 11.56
C PHE A 261 -36.84 6.27 11.45
N THR A 262 -37.40 5.33 12.22
CA THR A 262 -36.96 3.95 12.13
C THR A 262 -37.44 3.29 10.83
N PRO A 263 -36.61 2.45 10.18
CA PRO A 263 -37.01 1.74 8.97
C PRO A 263 -38.11 0.71 9.26
N LEU A 264 -38.89 0.38 8.22
CA LEU A 264 -39.95 -0.62 8.33
C LEU A 264 -39.40 -1.97 8.80
N SER A 265 -40.14 -2.62 9.71
CA SER A 265 -39.77 -3.93 10.23
C SER A 265 -40.01 -5.03 9.20
N PHE A 266 -39.29 -6.14 9.33
CA PHE A 266 -39.44 -7.34 8.51
C PHE A 266 -40.91 -7.78 8.38
N GLY A 267 -41.34 -8.02 7.13
CA GLY A 267 -42.69 -8.50 6.81
C GLY A 267 -43.78 -7.41 6.76
N GLN A 268 -43.41 -6.14 6.92
CA GLN A 268 -44.30 -5.03 6.57
C GLN A 268 -44.21 -4.74 5.06
N ASN A 269 -45.36 -4.44 4.43
CA ASN A 269 -45.40 -4.19 3.00
C ASN A 269 -44.70 -2.86 2.67
N LYS A 270 -43.74 -2.92 1.73
CA LYS A 270 -43.13 -1.72 1.14
C LYS A 270 -44.20 -0.95 0.35
N GLY A 271 -44.38 0.33 0.68
CA GLY A 271 -45.22 1.24 -0.11
C GLY A 271 -44.54 1.63 -1.43
N PHE A 272 -45.25 2.40 -2.25
CA PHE A 272 -44.68 3.03 -3.43
C PHE A 272 -44.36 4.50 -3.09
N SER A 273 -43.10 4.92 -3.27
CA SER A 273 -42.68 6.33 -3.21
C SER A 273 -41.79 6.67 -4.41
N ALA A 274 -41.76 7.92 -4.84
CA ALA A 274 -40.81 8.39 -5.86
C ALA A 274 -39.36 8.19 -5.38
N ASP A 275 -39.12 8.44 -4.10
CA ASP A 275 -37.83 8.26 -3.42
C ASP A 275 -37.31 6.81 -3.42
N SER A 276 -38.11 5.84 -3.87
CA SER A 276 -37.61 4.47 -4.04
C SER A 276 -36.63 4.33 -5.21
N PHE A 277 -36.67 5.25 -6.18
CA PHE A 277 -35.71 5.35 -7.27
C PHE A 277 -34.72 6.49 -7.01
N ASP A 278 -35.21 7.67 -6.59
CA ASP A 278 -34.34 8.84 -6.42
C ASP A 278 -33.35 8.67 -5.25
N MET A 279 -33.77 8.02 -4.16
CA MET A 279 -32.90 7.73 -3.01
C MET A 279 -32.41 6.27 -3.00
N GLU A 280 -32.02 5.74 -4.16
CA GLU A 280 -31.28 4.47 -4.22
C GLU A 280 -29.82 4.70 -3.85
N VAL A 281 -29.33 4.09 -2.75
CA VAL A 281 -27.94 4.29 -2.31
C VAL A 281 -26.98 3.49 -3.19
N ALA A 282 -26.01 4.16 -3.79
CA ALA A 282 -24.90 3.54 -4.51
C ALA A 282 -23.77 3.14 -3.54
N ALA A 283 -23.30 4.09 -2.75
CA ALA A 283 -22.20 3.90 -1.80
C ALA A 283 -22.30 4.87 -0.61
N ALA A 284 -21.63 4.52 0.47
CA ALA A 284 -21.50 5.38 1.64
C ALA A 284 -20.08 5.28 2.22
N ARG A 285 -19.59 6.37 2.82
CA ARG A 285 -18.29 6.42 3.50
C ARG A 285 -18.32 7.43 4.65
N PHE A 286 -17.52 7.20 5.68
CA PHE A 286 -17.28 8.23 6.69
C PHE A 286 -16.36 9.33 6.14
N GLY A 287 -16.53 10.55 6.63
CA GLY A 287 -15.74 11.71 6.19
C GLY A 287 -14.27 11.65 6.62
N GLY A 288 -13.97 11.01 7.75
CA GLY A 288 -12.62 10.82 8.26
C GLY A 288 -12.44 9.52 9.05
N HIS A 289 -11.20 9.24 9.43
CA HIS A 289 -10.78 8.06 10.20
C HIS A 289 -10.70 8.32 11.71
N GLY A 290 -10.79 9.59 12.13
CA GLY A 290 -10.65 9.98 13.53
C GLY A 290 -9.20 10.18 13.96
N TYR A 291 -8.32 10.50 13.01
CA TYR A 291 -6.96 10.92 13.31
C TYR A 291 -6.94 12.33 13.90
N GLU A 292 -5.87 12.67 14.63
CA GLU A 292 -5.74 13.96 15.33
C GLU A 292 -5.67 15.15 14.38
N GLU A 293 -5.19 14.93 13.16
CA GLU A 293 -5.03 15.96 12.12
C GLU A 293 -6.35 16.29 11.40
N GLU A 294 -7.41 15.50 11.61
CA GLU A 294 -8.69 15.63 10.91
C GLU A 294 -9.69 16.41 11.73
N ASP A 295 -10.55 17.17 11.06
CA ASP A 295 -11.66 17.84 11.74
C ASP A 295 -12.54 16.83 12.50
N ALA A 296 -12.93 17.26 13.71
CA ALA A 296 -13.62 16.42 14.65
C ALA A 296 -15.01 16.00 14.16
N TRP A 297 -15.73 16.87 13.42
CA TRP A 297 -17.03 16.51 12.85
C TRP A 297 -16.91 15.51 11.70
N ALA A 298 -15.80 15.53 10.96
CA ALA A 298 -15.64 14.71 9.76
C ALA A 298 -15.66 13.20 10.07
N SER A 299 -15.02 12.78 11.16
CA SER A 299 -15.05 11.38 11.64
C SER A 299 -16.41 10.91 12.16
N MET A 300 -17.31 11.86 12.48
CA MET A 300 -18.71 11.62 12.88
C MET A 300 -19.69 11.78 11.72
N THR A 301 -19.21 12.16 10.53
CA THR A 301 -20.06 12.45 9.37
C THR A 301 -20.11 11.22 8.47
N LEU A 302 -21.31 10.71 8.21
CA LEU A 302 -21.55 9.68 7.20
C LEU A 302 -22.03 10.35 5.91
N TRP A 303 -21.23 10.21 4.85
CA TRP A 303 -21.59 10.62 3.50
C TRP A 303 -22.25 9.47 2.75
N VAL A 304 -23.34 9.79 2.04
CA VAL A 304 -24.13 8.83 1.28
C VAL A 304 -24.31 9.39 -0.13
N ALA A 305 -23.85 8.64 -1.13
CA ALA A 305 -24.06 8.97 -2.53
C ALA A 305 -25.21 8.13 -3.08
N MET A 306 -26.20 8.81 -3.63
CA MET A 306 -27.31 8.20 -4.34
C MET A 306 -26.91 7.88 -5.78
N ARG A 307 -27.58 6.89 -6.35
CA ARG A 307 -27.35 6.43 -7.71
C ARG A 307 -27.66 7.50 -8.75
N THR A 308 -28.61 8.39 -8.47
CA THR A 308 -29.06 9.49 -9.33
C THR A 308 -28.08 10.66 -9.43
N GLY A 309 -27.05 10.70 -8.59
CA GLY A 309 -26.11 11.83 -8.51
C GLY A 309 -26.16 12.61 -7.21
N ASP A 310 -27.26 12.49 -6.44
CA ASP A 310 -27.44 13.26 -5.21
C ASP A 310 -26.51 12.79 -4.10
N VAL A 311 -25.85 13.74 -3.42
CA VAL A 311 -25.00 13.47 -2.27
C VAL A 311 -25.68 14.01 -1.01
N TYR A 312 -25.61 13.24 0.08
CA TYR A 312 -26.13 13.61 1.39
C TYR A 312 -25.10 13.35 2.49
N ALA A 313 -25.23 14.07 3.60
CA ALA A 313 -24.41 13.90 4.79
C ALA A 313 -25.27 13.76 6.06
N LEU A 314 -24.84 12.90 6.98
CA LEU A 314 -25.40 12.74 8.32
C LEU A 314 -24.36 13.07 9.37
N CYS A 315 -24.54 14.17 10.11
CA CYS A 315 -23.62 14.58 11.16
C CYS A 315 -24.36 15.13 12.40
N PRO A 316 -24.06 14.67 13.62
CA PRO A 316 -23.12 13.59 13.96
C PRO A 316 -23.82 12.21 14.04
N LEU A 317 -23.27 11.21 13.35
CA LEU A 317 -23.65 9.80 13.50
C LEU A 317 -22.69 9.13 14.48
N LEU A 318 -23.18 8.77 15.68
CA LEU A 318 -22.36 8.15 16.73
C LEU A 318 -22.98 6.85 17.28
N PRO A 319 -22.14 5.86 17.65
CA PRO A 319 -22.56 4.72 18.46
C PRO A 319 -22.87 5.14 19.90
N SER A 320 -23.49 4.27 20.69
CA SER A 320 -23.87 4.54 22.09
C SER A 320 -22.66 4.88 22.97
N LYS A 321 -21.51 4.28 22.66
CA LYS A 321 -20.21 4.60 23.23
C LYS A 321 -19.20 4.70 22.10
N TRP A 322 -18.38 5.74 22.14
CA TRP A 322 -17.41 6.05 21.10
C TRP A 322 -16.06 6.43 21.73
N GLN A 323 -15.01 6.25 20.93
CA GLN A 323 -13.62 6.52 21.29
C GLN A 323 -13.23 7.86 20.67
N ALA A 324 -12.84 8.82 21.50
CA ALA A 324 -12.37 10.13 21.08
C ALA A 324 -10.84 10.23 21.29
N SER A 325 -10.15 10.92 20.38
CA SER A 325 -8.79 11.41 20.66
C SER A 325 -8.88 12.54 21.70
N PRO A 326 -7.85 12.71 22.55
CA PRO A 326 -7.77 13.84 23.48
C PRO A 326 -7.89 15.21 22.79
N VAL A 327 -7.57 15.33 21.49
CA VAL A 327 -7.66 16.61 20.75
C VAL A 327 -9.07 16.88 20.21
N THR A 328 -9.88 15.84 19.99
CA THR A 328 -11.20 15.95 19.33
C THR A 328 -12.15 16.87 20.10
N VAL A 329 -12.29 16.68 21.41
CA VAL A 329 -13.25 17.47 22.22
C VAL A 329 -12.80 18.92 22.38
N PRO A 330 -11.54 19.24 22.76
CA PRO A 330 -11.05 20.61 22.78
C PRO A 330 -11.21 21.35 21.46
N SER A 331 -10.93 20.69 20.32
CA SER A 331 -11.12 21.26 18.98
C SER A 331 -12.59 21.63 18.72
N LEU A 332 -13.52 20.73 19.04
CA LEU A 332 -14.95 21.01 18.94
C LEU A 332 -15.38 22.17 19.84
N THR A 333 -14.88 22.22 21.08
CA THR A 333 -15.19 23.29 22.03
C THR A 333 -14.74 24.64 21.49
N SER A 334 -13.52 24.74 20.96
CA SER A 334 -13.01 25.99 20.35
C SER A 334 -13.88 26.43 19.17
N SER A 335 -14.15 25.52 18.22
CA SER A 335 -14.92 25.84 17.01
C SER A 335 -16.37 26.25 17.32
N ILE A 336 -17.08 25.48 18.15
CA ILE A 336 -18.49 25.75 18.49
C ILE A 336 -18.63 27.05 19.27
N VAL A 337 -17.73 27.34 20.22
CA VAL A 337 -17.77 28.58 21.00
C VAL A 337 -17.46 29.80 20.11
N ARG A 338 -16.50 29.67 19.19
CA ARG A 338 -16.18 30.71 18.19
C ARG A 338 -17.38 31.01 17.32
N GLU A 339 -18.01 29.99 16.74
CA GLU A 339 -19.19 30.15 15.89
C GLU A 339 -20.39 30.72 16.65
N LEU A 340 -20.60 30.29 17.90
CA LEU A 340 -21.68 30.80 18.74
C LEU A 340 -21.51 32.31 19.00
N ALA A 341 -20.28 32.77 19.21
CA ALA A 341 -19.99 34.18 19.40
C ALA A 341 -20.25 35.01 18.13
N VAL A 342 -19.91 34.47 16.96
CA VAL A 342 -20.17 35.11 15.65
C VAL A 342 -21.68 35.17 15.39
N ALA A 343 -22.38 34.04 15.47
CA ALA A 343 -23.82 33.97 15.25
C ALA A 343 -24.62 34.89 16.21
N GLN A 344 -24.19 35.01 17.47
CA GLN A 344 -24.82 35.94 18.43
C GLN A 344 -24.59 37.42 18.08
N ALA A 345 -23.45 37.76 17.47
CA ALA A 345 -23.13 39.12 17.06
C ALA A 345 -23.92 39.55 15.82
N GLU A 346 -24.21 38.62 14.92
CA GLU A 346 -24.89 38.85 13.63
C GLU A 346 -26.40 38.57 13.65
N ALA A 347 -26.93 38.10 14.79
CA ALA A 347 -28.31 37.63 14.93
C ALA A 347 -29.39 38.62 14.48
N THR A 348 -30.30 38.14 13.62
CA THR A 348 -31.60 38.76 13.31
C THR A 348 -32.77 37.88 13.81
N GLU A 349 -34.00 38.41 13.90
CA GLU A 349 -35.12 37.74 14.58
C GLU A 349 -35.59 36.39 13.97
N SER A 350 -35.10 36.01 12.78
CA SER A 350 -35.44 34.76 12.09
C SER A 350 -34.24 33.87 11.79
N ASP A 351 -33.18 33.96 12.60
CA ASP A 351 -31.93 33.26 12.29
C ASP A 351 -32.00 31.75 12.64
N ASP A 352 -31.98 30.92 11.60
CA ASP A 352 -31.92 29.47 11.71
C ASP A 352 -30.49 28.98 12.02
N GLU A 353 -29.47 29.75 11.64
CA GLU A 353 -28.05 29.42 11.93
C GLU A 353 -27.78 29.49 13.43
N LEU A 354 -28.22 30.56 14.10
CA LEU A 354 -28.13 30.67 15.56
C LEU A 354 -28.80 29.50 16.28
N LYS A 355 -29.91 28.96 15.76
CA LYS A 355 -30.56 27.78 16.37
C LYS A 355 -29.71 26.53 16.20
N VAL A 356 -29.07 26.33 15.04
CA VAL A 356 -28.15 25.22 14.78
C VAL A 356 -26.95 25.30 15.72
N THR A 357 -26.29 26.45 15.84
CA THR A 357 -25.14 26.62 16.72
C THR A 357 -25.51 26.48 18.20
N GLN A 358 -26.72 26.91 18.60
CA GLN A 358 -27.24 26.64 19.95
C GLN A 358 -27.43 25.14 20.23
N GLN A 359 -27.95 24.38 19.26
CA GLN A 359 -28.08 22.92 19.39
C GLN A 359 -26.72 22.23 19.52
N GLN A 360 -25.72 22.67 18.75
CA GLN A 360 -24.34 22.18 18.86
C GLN A 360 -23.76 22.47 20.23
N TYR A 361 -23.98 23.67 20.77
CA TYR A 361 -23.54 24.02 22.12
C TYR A 361 -24.26 23.20 23.21
N GLU A 362 -25.56 22.93 23.06
CA GLU A 362 -26.29 22.03 23.98
C GLU A 362 -25.72 20.61 23.96
N TRP A 363 -25.38 20.10 22.77
CA TRP A 363 -24.75 18.80 22.58
C TRP A 363 -23.35 18.75 23.22
N LEU A 364 -22.52 19.78 23.00
CA LEU A 364 -21.20 19.91 23.60
C LEU A 364 -21.27 19.98 25.13
N LYS A 365 -22.22 20.74 25.66
CA LYS A 365 -22.43 20.84 27.11
C LYS A 365 -22.76 19.49 27.73
N GLU A 366 -23.47 18.61 27.04
CA GLU A 366 -23.68 17.24 27.54
C GLU A 366 -22.37 16.46 27.57
N MET A 367 -21.50 16.62 26.56
CA MET A 367 -20.18 15.98 26.54
C MET A 367 -19.25 16.45 27.66
N ASP A 368 -19.24 17.74 27.98
CA ASP A 368 -18.42 18.30 29.06
C ASP A 368 -18.85 17.81 30.45
N ASN A 369 -20.14 17.50 30.61
CA ASN A 369 -20.70 17.01 31.87
C ASN A 369 -20.58 15.49 32.04
N GLN A 370 -20.06 14.75 31.05
CA GLN A 370 -19.91 13.30 31.12
C GLN A 370 -18.63 12.86 31.85
N ASP A 371 -18.72 11.74 32.56
CA ASP A 371 -17.56 11.08 33.15
C ASP A 371 -16.75 10.33 32.07
N ILE A 372 -15.45 10.62 32.00
CA ILE A 372 -14.51 10.04 31.03
C ILE A 372 -14.03 8.67 31.52
N SER A 373 -14.12 7.65 30.66
CA SER A 373 -13.44 6.37 30.89
C SER A 373 -12.19 6.30 30.03
N VAL A 374 -11.01 6.48 30.63
CA VAL A 374 -9.73 6.43 29.91
C VAL A 374 -9.30 4.97 29.78
N VAL A 375 -8.98 4.55 28.55
CA VAL A 375 -8.29 3.29 28.28
C VAL A 375 -6.91 3.64 27.75
N GLU A 376 -5.88 3.26 28.52
CA GLU A 376 -4.49 3.33 28.10
C GLU A 376 -4.18 2.06 27.30
N ASP A 377 -4.03 2.20 25.98
CA ASP A 377 -3.37 1.18 25.16
C ASP A 377 -1.87 1.52 25.07
N GLU A 378 -1.00 0.53 24.83
CA GLU A 378 0.48 0.68 24.90
C GLU A 378 1.06 1.79 24.00
N THR A 379 0.26 2.36 23.08
CA THR A 379 0.68 3.35 22.10
C THR A 379 -0.14 4.66 22.11
N MET A 380 -1.40 4.66 22.59
CA MET A 380 -2.26 5.85 22.61
C MET A 380 -3.23 5.86 23.79
N VAL A 381 -3.42 7.04 24.38
CA VAL A 381 -4.43 7.29 25.40
C VAL A 381 -5.72 7.66 24.70
N THR A 382 -6.79 6.89 24.90
CA THR A 382 -8.07 7.18 24.26
C THR A 382 -9.20 7.29 25.27
N GLU A 383 -10.10 8.24 25.01
CA GLU A 383 -11.21 8.56 25.89
C GLU A 383 -12.47 7.87 25.39
N ILE A 384 -13.06 7.00 26.21
CA ILE A 384 -14.38 6.44 25.90
C ILE A 384 -15.44 7.34 26.48
N ARG A 385 -16.32 7.84 25.60
CA ARG A 385 -17.44 8.73 25.94
C ARG A 385 -18.77 8.10 25.55
N ALA A 386 -19.83 8.54 26.21
CA ALA A 386 -21.19 8.13 25.87
C ALA A 386 -21.76 9.09 24.83
N ARG A 387 -22.62 8.58 23.94
CA ARG A 387 -23.33 9.44 23.00
C ARG A 387 -24.24 10.42 23.73
N PRO A 388 -24.19 11.73 23.42
CA PRO A 388 -25.15 12.68 23.94
C PRO A 388 -26.59 12.33 23.54
N THR A 389 -27.52 12.57 24.45
CA THR A 389 -28.96 12.33 24.25
C THR A 389 -29.68 13.58 23.80
N ASN A 390 -29.19 14.77 24.16
CA ASN A 390 -29.69 16.06 23.69
C ASN A 390 -28.78 16.62 22.59
N PRO A 391 -29.35 17.20 21.52
CA PRO A 391 -30.79 17.36 21.25
C PRO A 391 -31.49 16.03 20.90
N SER A 392 -30.96 15.21 19.99
CA SER A 392 -31.47 13.87 19.64
C SER A 392 -30.32 12.96 19.17
N PRO A 393 -30.42 11.63 19.34
CA PRO A 393 -29.45 10.69 18.77
C PRO A 393 -29.48 10.61 17.24
N ILE A 394 -30.54 11.11 16.58
CA ILE A 394 -30.69 11.09 15.12
C ILE A 394 -30.44 12.51 14.61
N PRO A 395 -29.36 12.74 13.83
CA PRO A 395 -29.09 14.03 13.21
C PRO A 395 -30.05 14.30 12.05
N ARG A 396 -30.09 15.56 11.60
CA ARG A 396 -30.76 15.98 10.37
C ARG A 396 -29.97 15.44 9.17
N LEU A 397 -30.68 15.03 8.12
CA LEU A 397 -30.05 14.74 6.83
C LEU A 397 -29.73 16.07 6.13
N GLN A 398 -28.45 16.28 5.82
CA GLN A 398 -27.94 17.45 5.11
C GLN A 398 -27.79 17.10 3.63
N GLY A 399 -28.24 17.98 2.75
CA GLY A 399 -28.33 17.76 1.31
C GLY A 399 -29.77 17.79 0.77
N PRO A 400 -29.97 17.59 -0.55
CA PRO A 400 -28.94 17.21 -1.52
C PRO A 400 -27.94 18.35 -1.74
N PHE A 401 -26.65 18.03 -1.79
CA PHE A 401 -25.62 18.99 -2.13
C PHE A 401 -25.69 19.28 -3.63
N LEU A 402 -25.83 20.56 -4.00
CA LEU A 402 -25.97 20.94 -5.40
C LEU A 402 -24.61 20.95 -6.07
N LEU A 403 -24.44 20.08 -7.05
CA LEU A 403 -23.30 20.13 -7.96
C LEU A 403 -23.60 21.17 -9.04
N ASP A 404 -22.75 22.19 -9.16
CA ASP A 404 -22.86 23.18 -10.24
C ASP A 404 -22.53 22.51 -11.59
N CYS A 405 -23.56 22.01 -12.26
CA CYS A 405 -23.47 21.05 -13.37
C CYS A 405 -24.05 21.61 -14.67
N GLU A 406 -23.62 22.77 -15.13
CA GLU A 406 -23.99 23.24 -16.48
C GLU A 406 -23.36 22.40 -17.61
N GLU A 407 -22.35 21.55 -17.31
CA GLU A 407 -21.56 20.80 -18.30
C GLU A 407 -21.63 19.25 -18.23
N LEU A 408 -22.34 18.66 -17.26
CA LEU A 408 -22.40 17.20 -17.11
C LEU A 408 -23.48 16.55 -18.00
N GLU A 409 -23.19 15.36 -18.53
CA GLU A 409 -24.13 14.55 -19.31
C GLU A 409 -25.39 14.20 -18.47
N GLU A 410 -26.57 14.17 -19.11
CA GLU A 410 -27.91 14.16 -18.47
C GLU A 410 -28.22 12.96 -17.53
N ASP A 411 -27.32 11.98 -17.34
CA ASP A 411 -27.53 10.80 -16.47
C ASP A 411 -26.25 10.41 -15.68
N MET A 412 -26.04 11.01 -14.50
CA MET A 412 -24.94 10.70 -13.57
C MET A 412 -25.25 9.45 -12.73
N ASP A 413 -24.89 8.25 -13.22
CA ASP A 413 -25.04 7.00 -12.47
C ASP A 413 -23.80 6.75 -11.57
N ILE A 414 -23.87 7.17 -10.29
CA ILE A 414 -22.76 7.04 -9.32
C ILE A 414 -22.61 5.58 -8.86
N THR A 415 -21.37 5.11 -8.74
CA THR A 415 -21.05 3.74 -8.28
C THR A 415 -20.27 3.69 -6.95
N ASP A 416 -19.46 4.70 -6.65
CA ASP A 416 -18.65 4.74 -5.41
C ASP A 416 -18.35 6.19 -4.98
N ILE A 417 -18.05 6.38 -3.70
CA ILE A 417 -17.69 7.67 -3.09
C ILE A 417 -16.44 7.54 -2.22
N LEU A 418 -15.55 8.53 -2.32
CA LEU A 418 -14.41 8.72 -1.44
C LEU A 418 -14.46 10.14 -0.86
N VAL A 419 -14.29 10.26 0.44
CA VAL A 419 -14.30 11.55 1.15
C VAL A 419 -12.99 11.69 1.90
N ILE A 420 -12.39 12.87 1.80
CA ILE A 420 -11.17 13.23 2.51
C ILE A 420 -11.52 14.38 3.45
N ALA A 421 -11.41 14.13 4.76
CA ALA A 421 -11.79 15.08 5.79
C ALA A 421 -11.00 16.40 5.70
N PRO A 422 -11.60 17.53 6.10
CA PRO A 422 -10.84 18.76 6.30
C PRO A 422 -9.82 18.57 7.44
N ARG A 423 -8.80 19.42 7.44
CA ARG A 423 -7.79 19.50 8.50
C ARG A 423 -8.39 20.10 9.78
N ALA A 424 -7.97 19.62 10.94
CA ALA A 424 -8.32 20.23 12.23
C ALA A 424 -7.62 21.59 12.43
N ASP A 425 -8.37 22.55 12.96
CA ASP A 425 -7.88 23.88 13.35
C ASP A 425 -7.24 23.83 14.75
N ILE A 426 -6.10 23.15 14.86
CA ILE A 426 -5.36 22.95 16.13
C ILE A 426 -4.43 24.14 16.43
N ASP A 427 -4.18 25.01 15.44
CA ASP A 427 -3.23 26.13 15.55
C ASP A 427 -3.64 27.09 16.68
N ASP A 428 -4.94 27.32 16.87
CA ASP A 428 -5.51 28.12 17.98
C ASP A 428 -5.35 27.46 19.36
N LEU A 429 -5.34 26.13 19.43
CA LEU A 429 -5.18 25.37 20.68
C LEU A 429 -3.73 25.40 21.20
N MET A 430 -2.76 25.48 20.28
CA MET A 430 -1.33 25.45 20.58
C MET A 430 -0.71 26.85 20.78
N ALA A 431 -1.50 27.92 20.63
CA ALA A 431 -1.06 29.30 20.83
C ALA A 431 -0.73 29.59 22.30
N GLY A 432 0.45 29.15 22.76
CA GLY A 432 0.94 29.35 24.12
C GLY A 432 1.82 28.23 24.69
N GLU A 433 2.00 27.11 23.98
CA GLU A 433 2.90 26.03 24.39
C GLU A 433 4.28 26.18 23.75
N ASP A 434 5.35 26.20 24.56
CA ASP A 434 6.73 26.49 24.15
C ASP A 434 7.45 25.30 23.45
N GLU A 435 6.78 24.16 23.21
CA GLU A 435 7.37 22.98 22.54
C GLU A 435 6.60 22.57 21.28
N PRO A 436 6.88 23.17 20.12
CA PRO A 436 6.27 22.77 18.84
C PRO A 436 6.85 21.47 18.24
N GLU A 437 7.72 20.74 18.94
CA GLU A 437 8.53 19.65 18.38
C GLU A 437 7.91 18.23 18.49
N LEU A 438 6.73 18.07 19.10
CA LEU A 438 6.14 16.74 19.34
C LEU A 438 5.11 16.26 18.29
N LEU A 439 4.71 17.11 17.34
CA LEU A 439 3.87 16.69 16.22
C LEU A 439 4.75 16.44 15.00
N SER A 440 4.60 15.28 14.37
CA SER A 440 5.23 14.96 13.09
C SER A 440 5.01 16.12 12.11
N GLU A 441 6.03 16.51 11.34
CA GLU A 441 5.95 17.57 10.32
C GLU A 441 4.75 17.40 9.35
N ASN A 442 4.22 16.17 9.23
CA ASN A 442 3.03 15.82 8.47
C ASN A 442 1.70 16.39 9.02
N ALA A 443 1.61 16.67 10.33
CA ALA A 443 0.40 17.20 10.96
C ALA A 443 0.04 18.63 10.51
N GLN A 444 0.96 19.30 9.82
CA GLN A 444 0.78 20.62 9.25
C GLN A 444 0.25 20.59 7.81
N SER A 445 0.02 19.41 7.22
CA SER A 445 -0.34 19.25 5.82
C SER A 445 -1.78 18.77 5.62
N GLY A 446 -2.70 19.69 5.34
CA GLY A 446 -4.07 19.35 4.95
C GLY A 446 -4.88 20.57 4.53
N LEU A 447 -5.87 20.34 3.66
CA LEU A 447 -6.83 21.33 3.19
C LEU A 447 -7.86 21.64 4.27
N SER A 448 -8.24 22.91 4.39
CA SER A 448 -9.30 23.36 5.31
C SER A 448 -10.73 22.99 4.87
N GLY A 449 -10.92 22.50 3.63
CA GLY A 449 -12.21 22.03 3.10
C GLY A 449 -12.29 20.51 2.90
N THR A 450 -13.52 19.97 2.84
CA THR A 450 -13.75 18.55 2.57
C THR A 450 -13.64 18.27 1.09
N VAL A 451 -12.78 17.33 0.69
CA VAL A 451 -12.70 16.89 -0.72
C VAL A 451 -13.55 15.65 -0.91
N ILE A 452 -14.48 15.71 -1.87
CA ILE A 452 -15.42 14.63 -2.19
C ILE A 452 -15.13 14.15 -3.62
N CYS A 453 -14.77 12.88 -3.75
CA CYS A 453 -14.53 12.22 -5.03
C CYS A 453 -15.70 11.29 -5.35
N LEU A 454 -16.38 11.56 -6.47
CA LEU A 454 -17.49 10.75 -6.97
C LEU A 454 -17.06 9.98 -8.22
N LEU A 455 -17.47 8.73 -8.31
CA LEU A 455 -17.13 7.85 -9.42
C LEU A 455 -18.39 7.33 -10.10
N THR A 456 -18.45 7.43 -11.43
CA THR A 456 -19.61 7.02 -12.21
C THR A 456 -19.45 5.64 -12.83
N SER A 457 -20.55 5.03 -13.26
CA SER A 457 -20.57 3.75 -13.97
C SER A 457 -19.83 3.80 -15.32
N LEU A 458 -19.68 5.00 -15.91
CA LEU A 458 -18.87 5.25 -17.10
C LEU A 458 -17.35 5.28 -16.80
N GLY A 459 -16.97 5.33 -15.53
CA GLY A 459 -15.58 5.48 -15.09
C GLY A 459 -15.09 6.92 -15.18
N THR A 460 -15.96 7.91 -15.03
CA THR A 460 -15.56 9.31 -14.82
C THR A 460 -15.40 9.57 -13.32
N LEU A 461 -14.32 10.26 -12.96
CA LEU A 461 -14.01 10.70 -11.61
C LEU A 461 -14.33 12.20 -11.53
N HIS A 462 -15.22 12.58 -10.63
CA HIS A 462 -15.52 13.97 -10.33
C HIS A 462 -14.91 14.33 -8.98
N VAL A 463 -14.01 15.31 -8.96
CA VAL A 463 -13.39 15.84 -7.74
C VAL A 463 -14.12 17.11 -7.36
N CYS A 464 -14.71 17.12 -6.17
CA CYS A 464 -15.51 18.22 -5.66
C CYS A 464 -14.96 18.74 -4.33
N LEU A 465 -15.20 20.02 -4.03
CA LEU A 465 -14.78 20.68 -2.80
C LEU A 465 -15.99 21.27 -2.08
N GLU A 466 -16.12 20.91 -0.81
CA GLU A 466 -17.04 21.53 0.13
C GLU A 466 -16.26 22.47 1.05
N MET A 467 -16.56 23.77 1.01
CA MET A 467 -15.86 24.80 1.80
C MET A 467 -16.56 25.12 3.14
N ASP A 468 -17.88 25.05 3.20
CA ASP A 468 -18.65 25.46 4.38
C ASP A 468 -18.50 24.48 5.56
N GLY A 469 -18.18 23.22 5.23
CA GLY A 469 -17.94 22.11 6.15
C GLY A 469 -19.22 21.59 6.82
N VAL A 470 -19.44 20.28 6.73
CA VAL A 470 -20.56 19.62 7.41
C VAL A 470 -20.39 19.66 8.93
N LYS A 471 -21.38 20.25 9.61
CA LYS A 471 -21.40 20.36 11.08
C LYS A 471 -22.55 19.55 11.67
N GLY A 472 -22.56 19.40 13.01
CA GLY A 472 -23.66 18.77 13.70
C GLY A 472 -24.98 19.55 13.54
N GLN A 473 -25.99 18.95 12.91
CA GLN A 473 -27.31 19.57 12.72
C GLN A 473 -28.42 18.61 13.12
N TRP A 474 -29.50 19.14 13.70
CA TRP A 474 -30.69 18.37 14.08
C TRP A 474 -31.97 19.07 13.61
N LEU A 475 -33.03 18.27 13.43
CA LEU A 475 -34.35 18.82 13.15
C LEU A 475 -34.85 19.61 14.36
N PRO A 476 -35.64 20.68 14.15
CA PRO A 476 -36.16 21.48 15.24
C PRO A 476 -37.09 20.67 16.17
N ARG A 477 -37.17 21.08 17.44
CA ARG A 477 -38.14 20.56 18.41
C ARG A 477 -39.56 20.93 17.98
N THR A 478 -40.52 20.05 18.23
CA THR A 478 -41.92 20.31 17.91
C THR A 478 -42.46 21.49 18.75
N CYS A 479 -42.61 22.67 18.15
CA CYS A 479 -43.28 23.82 18.77
C CYS A 479 -44.79 23.82 18.47
N LYS A 480 -45.62 24.09 19.48
CA LYS A 480 -47.08 24.18 19.29
C LYS A 480 -47.41 25.38 18.39
N ASN A 481 -48.20 25.14 17.33
CA ASN A 481 -48.77 26.14 16.41
C ASN A 481 -47.79 26.88 15.47
N THR A 482 -46.62 26.32 15.20
CA THR A 482 -45.70 26.84 14.16
C THR A 482 -45.41 25.73 13.17
N PHE A 483 -46.14 25.71 12.05
CA PHE A 483 -45.72 24.95 10.87
C PHE A 483 -44.64 25.80 10.19
N SER A 484 -43.38 25.48 10.47
CA SER A 484 -42.23 26.03 9.76
C SER A 484 -41.58 24.87 9.04
N THR A 485 -41.63 24.87 7.71
CA THR A 485 -40.72 24.03 6.92
C THR A 485 -39.32 24.59 7.14
N PRO A 486 -38.36 23.83 7.69
CA PRO A 486 -36.98 24.27 7.75
C PRO A 486 -36.46 24.36 6.31
N MET A 487 -36.54 25.54 5.71
CA MET A 487 -35.96 25.83 4.41
C MET A 487 -34.47 26.01 4.68
N SER A 488 -33.68 24.95 4.51
CA SER A 488 -32.23 25.14 4.38
C SER A 488 -31.98 25.61 2.95
N GLU A 489 -31.15 26.62 2.79
CA GLU A 489 -30.53 26.85 1.50
C GLU A 489 -29.74 25.57 1.13
N PRO A 490 -29.80 25.15 -0.14
CA PRO A 490 -29.00 24.02 -0.58
C PRO A 490 -27.51 24.35 -0.41
N SER A 491 -26.75 23.43 0.14
CA SER A 491 -25.29 23.57 0.24
C SER A 491 -24.67 23.27 -1.13
N ASP A 492 -23.86 24.21 -1.62
CA ASP A 492 -23.20 24.07 -2.90
C ASP A 492 -21.96 23.17 -2.78
N LEU A 493 -21.78 22.29 -3.76
CA LEU A 493 -20.62 21.42 -3.89
C LEU A 493 -19.87 21.84 -5.16
N LEU A 494 -18.69 22.45 -4.96
CA LEU A 494 -17.90 23.00 -6.06
C LEU A 494 -17.23 21.87 -6.83
N LEU A 495 -17.61 21.68 -8.11
CA LEU A 495 -16.92 20.76 -9.00
C LEU A 495 -15.57 21.37 -9.43
N LEU A 496 -14.48 20.74 -9.04
CA LEU A 496 -13.12 21.18 -9.38
C LEU A 496 -12.66 20.61 -10.72
N GLU A 497 -12.75 19.29 -10.89
CA GLU A 497 -12.26 18.60 -12.07
C GLU A 497 -13.08 17.34 -12.37
N SER A 498 -13.26 17.04 -13.65
CA SER A 498 -13.87 15.79 -14.14
C SER A 498 -12.89 15.03 -15.03
N LEU A 499 -12.48 13.83 -14.59
CA LEU A 499 -11.40 13.04 -15.20
C LEU A 499 -11.94 11.71 -15.74
N GLU A 500 -11.70 11.43 -17.02
CA GLU A 500 -12.06 10.12 -17.58
C GLU A 500 -11.01 9.04 -17.25
N THR A 501 -11.37 8.07 -16.41
CA THR A 501 -10.43 6.99 -16.04
C THR A 501 -10.32 5.89 -17.11
N VAL A 502 -11.35 5.71 -17.94
CA VAL A 502 -11.41 4.69 -19.00
C VAL A 502 -11.52 5.33 -20.37
N ARG A 503 -10.72 4.85 -21.32
CA ARG A 503 -10.83 5.27 -22.73
C ARG A 503 -12.18 4.83 -23.29
N ALA A 504 -12.80 5.66 -24.15
CA ALA A 504 -14.10 5.37 -24.75
C ALA A 504 -14.24 3.96 -25.38
N GLN A 505 -13.15 3.40 -25.93
CA GLN A 505 -13.13 2.06 -26.56
C GLN A 505 -13.19 0.90 -25.55
N ASP A 506 -12.78 1.14 -24.30
CA ASP A 506 -12.70 0.13 -23.24
C ASP A 506 -13.88 0.21 -22.26
N ARG A 507 -14.84 1.13 -22.47
CA ARG A 507 -16.05 1.27 -21.64
C ARG A 507 -16.94 0.04 -21.78
N GLN A 508 -17.35 -0.53 -20.66
CA GLN A 508 -18.27 -1.66 -20.59
C GLN A 508 -19.57 -1.22 -19.90
N SER A 509 -20.72 -1.67 -20.41
CA SER A 509 -22.04 -1.28 -19.89
C SER A 509 -22.38 -1.87 -18.51
N ASN A 510 -21.59 -2.83 -18.03
CA ASN A 510 -21.78 -3.49 -16.74
C ASN A 510 -20.62 -3.23 -15.76
N MET A 511 -19.89 -2.13 -15.91
CA MET A 511 -18.75 -1.83 -15.03
C MET A 511 -19.22 -1.27 -13.69
N TRP A 512 -18.58 -1.68 -12.59
CA TRP A 512 -18.72 -1.05 -11.29
C TRP A 512 -17.33 -0.62 -10.79
N PRO A 513 -16.87 0.58 -11.16
CA PRO A 513 -15.57 1.06 -10.73
C PRO A 513 -15.59 1.40 -9.23
N MET A 514 -14.45 1.26 -8.56
CA MET A 514 -14.33 1.31 -7.09
C MET A 514 -13.10 2.10 -6.64
N PHE A 515 -13.25 2.80 -5.51
CA PHE A 515 -12.14 3.48 -4.83
C PHE A 515 -11.37 2.56 -3.87
N SER A 516 -10.09 2.86 -3.67
CA SER A 516 -9.25 2.23 -2.64
C SER A 516 -8.24 3.25 -2.10
N GLU A 517 -8.09 3.35 -0.79
CA GLU A 517 -7.18 4.31 -0.12
C GLU A 517 -5.70 3.90 -0.29
N ALA A 518 -4.79 4.87 -0.42
CA ALA A 518 -3.35 4.63 -0.40
C ALA A 518 -2.73 4.87 1.01
N PHE A 519 -1.45 4.56 1.18
CA PHE A 519 -0.72 4.73 2.47
C PHE A 519 0.24 5.93 2.50
N GLY A 520 0.36 6.67 1.39
CA GLY A 520 1.24 7.84 1.30
C GLY A 520 0.57 9.06 1.91
N SER A 521 -0.04 9.90 1.07
CA SER A 521 -0.88 11.00 1.52
C SER A 521 -2.35 10.54 1.67
N ARG A 522 -3.09 11.22 2.56
CA ARG A 522 -4.57 11.11 2.61
C ARG A 522 -5.26 11.56 1.32
N TYR A 523 -4.54 12.32 0.49
CA TYR A 523 -4.98 12.78 -0.83
C TYR A 523 -4.66 11.82 -1.96
N ASP A 524 -4.11 10.64 -1.66
CA ASP A 524 -3.74 9.61 -2.62
C ASP A 524 -4.73 8.44 -2.59
N PHE A 525 -5.19 8.04 -3.77
CA PHE A 525 -6.13 6.92 -3.89
C PHE A 525 -6.00 6.20 -5.24
N PHE A 526 -6.52 4.99 -5.27
CA PHE A 526 -6.60 4.17 -6.48
C PHE A 526 -8.04 4.05 -6.94
N VAL A 527 -8.23 4.05 -8.26
CA VAL A 527 -9.49 3.72 -8.92
C VAL A 527 -9.30 2.41 -9.67
N THR A 528 -10.07 1.40 -9.27
CA THR A 528 -10.16 0.12 -9.97
C THR A 528 -11.36 0.12 -10.88
N THR A 529 -11.14 -0.10 -12.16
CA THR A 529 -12.20 -0.31 -13.17
C THR A 529 -12.24 -1.79 -13.56
N ALA A 530 -13.05 -2.16 -14.55
CA ALA A 530 -13.11 -3.55 -15.01
C ALA A 530 -11.74 -4.10 -15.50
N ARG A 531 -10.84 -3.25 -16.00
CA ARG A 531 -9.58 -3.66 -16.64
C ARG A 531 -8.34 -2.87 -16.23
N THR A 532 -8.52 -1.71 -15.60
CA THR A 532 -7.41 -0.81 -15.26
C THR A 532 -7.41 -0.51 -13.78
N VAL A 533 -6.21 -0.28 -13.25
CA VAL A 533 -6.03 0.37 -11.95
C VAL A 533 -5.24 1.64 -12.20
N SER A 534 -5.80 2.78 -11.83
CA SER A 534 -5.15 4.09 -11.95
C SER A 534 -4.95 4.67 -10.56
N PHE A 535 -3.80 5.30 -10.34
CA PHE A 535 -3.47 6.07 -9.15
C PHE A 535 -3.77 7.54 -9.40
N PHE A 536 -4.32 8.21 -8.39
CA PHE A 536 -4.61 9.63 -8.38
C PHE A 536 -4.00 10.26 -7.12
N SER A 537 -3.41 11.44 -7.27
CA SER A 537 -2.91 12.26 -6.15
C SER A 537 -3.42 13.69 -6.27
N LEU A 538 -4.00 14.22 -5.20
CA LEU A 538 -4.40 15.63 -5.07
C LEU A 538 -3.42 16.45 -4.21
N SER A 539 -2.37 15.81 -3.68
CA SER A 539 -1.46 16.39 -2.70
C SER A 539 -0.77 17.67 -3.21
N SER A 540 -0.23 17.66 -4.42
CA SER A 540 0.49 18.79 -5.01
C SER A 540 -0.40 20.02 -5.25
N TRP A 541 -1.69 19.82 -5.50
CA TRP A 541 -2.67 20.89 -5.58
C TRP A 541 -3.05 21.41 -4.20
N VAL A 542 -3.35 20.52 -3.25
CA VAL A 542 -3.69 20.90 -1.86
C VAL A 542 -2.58 21.73 -1.20
N HIS A 543 -1.32 21.32 -1.36
CA HIS A 543 -0.17 22.07 -0.83
C HIS A 543 -0.02 23.48 -1.42
N ARG A 544 -0.54 23.73 -2.63
CA ARG A 544 -0.51 25.06 -3.27
C ARG A 544 -1.70 25.92 -2.86
N VAL A 545 -2.88 25.32 -2.69
CA VAL A 545 -4.12 26.04 -2.35
C VAL A 545 -4.20 26.39 -0.87
N GLU A 546 -3.80 25.49 0.02
CA GLU A 546 -3.96 25.71 1.47
C GLU A 546 -3.24 26.97 2.01
N PRO A 547 -1.98 27.27 1.63
CA PRO A 547 -1.32 28.50 2.07
C PRO A 547 -2.03 29.76 1.58
N GLU A 548 -2.70 29.69 0.43
CA GLU A 548 -3.46 30.80 -0.14
C GLU A 548 -4.76 31.03 0.62
N LEU A 549 -5.47 29.95 1.01
CA LEU A 549 -6.68 30.02 1.82
C LEU A 549 -6.41 30.58 3.24
N ARG A 550 -5.23 30.29 3.80
CA ARG A 550 -4.81 30.82 5.11
C ARG A 550 -4.25 32.24 5.07
N SER A 551 -3.90 32.74 3.90
CA SER A 551 -3.23 34.04 3.81
C SER A 551 -4.17 35.19 4.20
N GLU A 552 -3.76 35.99 5.19
CA GLU A 552 -4.52 37.20 5.59
C GLU A 552 -4.46 38.30 4.50
N ASP A 553 -3.43 38.27 3.63
CA ASP A 553 -3.26 39.23 2.53
C ASP A 553 -4.01 38.81 1.26
N THR A 554 -5.23 39.31 1.15
CA THR A 554 -6.11 39.10 -0.02
C THR A 554 -5.61 39.80 -1.30
N ALA A 555 -4.52 40.58 -1.26
CA ALA A 555 -4.01 41.27 -2.43
C ALA A 555 -3.43 40.27 -3.45
N GLY A 556 -4.10 40.14 -4.60
CA GLY A 556 -3.68 39.27 -5.70
C GLY A 556 -4.01 37.78 -5.50
N SER A 557 -4.75 37.42 -4.45
CA SER A 557 -5.15 36.02 -4.18
C SER A 557 -5.99 35.45 -5.32
N ALA A 558 -6.97 36.20 -5.81
CA ALA A 558 -7.80 35.79 -6.94
C ALA A 558 -6.99 35.40 -8.19
N PHE A 559 -5.89 36.10 -8.47
CA PHE A 559 -5.01 35.78 -9.59
C PHE A 559 -4.19 34.52 -9.33
N ARG A 560 -3.67 34.35 -8.10
CA ARG A 560 -2.90 33.14 -7.71
C ARG A 560 -3.78 31.90 -7.70
N ILE A 561 -4.99 31.98 -7.12
CA ILE A 561 -5.98 30.90 -7.13
C ILE A 561 -6.34 30.54 -8.57
N ASN A 562 -6.58 31.53 -9.45
CA ASN A 562 -6.87 31.24 -10.85
C ASN A 562 -5.74 30.46 -11.54
N ILE A 563 -4.46 30.83 -11.30
CA ILE A 563 -3.31 30.06 -11.82
C ILE A 563 -3.27 28.64 -11.27
N ILE A 564 -3.63 28.45 -9.99
CA ILE A 564 -3.63 27.13 -9.36
C ILE A 564 -4.76 26.26 -9.95
N CYS A 565 -5.95 26.83 -10.15
CA CYS A 565 -7.09 26.14 -10.75
C CYS A 565 -6.95 25.90 -12.27
N ASP A 566 -6.22 26.77 -12.99
CA ASP A 566 -5.86 26.55 -14.40
C ASP A 566 -4.86 25.40 -14.59
N GLY A 567 -4.18 24.96 -13.52
CA GLY A 567 -3.25 23.84 -13.52
C GLY A 567 -3.93 22.48 -13.37
N GLU A 568 -3.17 21.41 -13.53
CA GLU A 568 -3.65 20.05 -13.22
C GLU A 568 -3.93 19.93 -11.71
N ILE A 569 -5.17 19.58 -11.35
CA ILE A 569 -5.62 19.42 -9.96
C ILE A 569 -5.30 18.00 -9.48
N ALA A 570 -5.68 16.99 -10.27
CA ALA A 570 -5.35 15.60 -9.97
C ALA A 570 -4.24 15.06 -10.88
N GLU A 571 -3.12 14.69 -10.28
CA GLU A 571 -2.08 13.95 -10.99
C GLU A 571 -2.50 12.49 -11.15
N ARG A 572 -2.39 11.96 -12.38
CA ARG A 572 -2.85 10.61 -12.72
C ARG A 572 -1.71 9.75 -13.27
N GLU A 573 -1.58 8.55 -12.73
CA GLU A 573 -0.69 7.52 -13.27
C GLU A 573 -1.41 6.18 -13.43
N GLN A 574 -1.34 5.58 -14.62
CA GLN A 574 -1.96 4.28 -14.87
C GLN A 574 -1.04 3.14 -14.41
N MET A 575 -1.42 2.48 -13.32
CA MET A 575 -0.61 1.43 -12.70
C MET A 575 -0.74 0.10 -13.43
N LEU A 576 -1.99 -0.33 -13.69
CA LEU A 576 -2.28 -1.63 -14.33
C LEU A 576 -3.20 -1.46 -15.55
N GLN A 577 -2.94 -2.24 -16.59
CA GLN A 577 -3.83 -2.43 -17.72
C GLN A 577 -3.85 -3.90 -18.16
N LEU A 578 -5.00 -4.54 -18.06
CA LEU A 578 -5.20 -5.89 -18.59
C LEU A 578 -5.43 -5.84 -20.10
N PRO A 579 -4.72 -6.66 -20.91
CA PRO A 579 -4.93 -6.71 -22.35
C PRO A 579 -6.31 -7.32 -22.70
N PRO A 580 -6.94 -6.86 -23.78
CA PRO A 580 -8.30 -7.30 -24.15
C PRO A 580 -8.39 -8.80 -24.50
N THR A 581 -7.27 -9.42 -24.88
CA THR A 581 -7.17 -10.82 -25.32
C THR A 581 -7.23 -11.85 -24.17
N ASP A 582 -7.00 -11.43 -22.93
CA ASP A 582 -7.03 -12.33 -21.77
C ASP A 582 -8.46 -12.67 -21.29
N LEU A 583 -9.47 -12.10 -21.94
CA LEU A 583 -10.88 -12.38 -21.70
C LEU A 583 -11.37 -13.45 -22.68
N ALA A 584 -12.01 -14.49 -22.16
CA ALA A 584 -12.73 -15.42 -23.02
C ALA A 584 -13.85 -14.63 -23.72
N PRO A 585 -14.08 -14.84 -25.03
CA PRO A 585 -15.03 -14.05 -25.82
C PRO A 585 -16.49 -14.15 -25.35
N ASP A 586 -16.80 -15.03 -24.38
CA ASP A 586 -18.14 -15.29 -23.86
C ASP A 586 -18.29 -15.07 -22.33
N SER A 587 -17.24 -14.63 -21.59
CA SER A 587 -17.33 -14.36 -20.14
C SER A 587 -17.69 -12.91 -19.85
N ASN A 588 -19.00 -12.61 -19.86
CA ASN A 588 -19.57 -11.30 -19.48
C ASN A 588 -19.32 -10.90 -18.00
N GLU A 589 -18.52 -11.65 -17.23
CA GLU A 589 -18.38 -11.54 -15.76
C GLU A 589 -16.95 -11.33 -15.26
N ASP A 590 -15.95 -11.23 -16.13
CA ASP A 590 -14.54 -11.10 -15.72
C ASP A 590 -14.18 -9.63 -15.43
N HIS A 591 -14.67 -9.09 -14.32
CA HIS A 591 -14.23 -7.80 -13.77
C HIS A 591 -13.05 -7.98 -12.81
N LEU A 592 -12.17 -6.99 -12.80
CA LEU A 592 -11.09 -6.90 -11.83
C LEU A 592 -11.68 -6.63 -10.44
N ALA A 593 -11.28 -7.42 -9.44
CA ALA A 593 -11.62 -7.15 -8.04
C ALA A 593 -10.95 -5.85 -7.57
N GLY A 594 -11.61 -5.13 -6.66
CA GLY A 594 -11.08 -3.90 -6.07
C GLY A 594 -9.64 -4.07 -5.60
N CYS A 595 -8.78 -3.10 -5.93
CA CYS A 595 -7.37 -3.17 -5.57
C CYS A 595 -7.18 -3.02 -4.05
N LEU A 596 -6.14 -3.68 -3.55
CA LEU A 596 -5.77 -3.72 -2.15
C LEU A 596 -4.30 -3.33 -2.04
N PRO A 597 -4.00 -2.08 -1.67
CA PRO A 597 -2.64 -1.70 -1.33
C PRO A 597 -2.24 -2.35 0.00
N ILE A 598 -0.99 -2.78 0.08
CA ILE A 598 -0.33 -3.33 1.26
C ILE A 598 1.01 -2.64 1.39
N PHE A 599 1.30 -2.05 2.55
CA PHE A 599 2.58 -1.46 2.86
C PHE A 599 3.16 -2.15 4.08
N ASP A 600 4.35 -2.72 3.92
CA ASP A 600 5.09 -3.43 4.97
C ASP A 600 6.59 -3.41 4.63
N TYR A 601 7.45 -3.45 5.65
CA TYR A 601 8.91 -3.39 5.46
C TYR A 601 9.46 -4.61 4.71
N ASP A 602 8.89 -5.80 4.92
CA ASP A 602 9.36 -7.03 4.28
C ASP A 602 8.81 -7.16 2.86
N LEU A 603 7.57 -6.74 2.63
CA LEU A 603 6.92 -6.82 1.33
C LEU A 603 7.26 -5.65 0.40
N GLY A 604 7.46 -4.46 0.96
CA GLY A 604 7.47 -3.17 0.27
C GLY A 604 6.04 -2.63 0.07
N TYR A 605 5.90 -1.59 -0.76
CA TYR A 605 4.59 -1.09 -1.16
C TYR A 605 4.01 -1.96 -2.29
N LEU A 606 3.12 -2.90 -1.97
CA LEU A 606 2.53 -3.85 -2.90
C LEU A 606 1.06 -3.51 -3.16
N LEU A 607 0.70 -3.23 -4.41
CA LEU A 607 -0.68 -3.14 -4.87
C LEU A 607 -1.14 -4.52 -5.37
N LEU A 608 -2.18 -5.08 -4.77
CA LEU A 608 -2.73 -6.38 -5.13
C LEU A 608 -4.13 -6.24 -5.73
N SER A 609 -4.40 -6.92 -6.82
CA SER A 609 -5.73 -7.04 -7.42
C SER A 609 -5.91 -8.43 -8.02
N PHE A 610 -7.16 -8.79 -8.34
CA PHE A 610 -7.51 -10.15 -8.73
C PHE A 610 -8.46 -10.19 -9.90
N SER A 611 -8.07 -10.91 -10.96
CA SER A 611 -8.97 -11.37 -12.01
C SER A 611 -9.31 -12.84 -11.75
N PRO A 612 -10.52 -13.35 -12.07
CA PRO A 612 -10.94 -14.73 -11.80
C PRO A 612 -9.95 -15.81 -12.23
N SER A 613 -9.10 -15.52 -13.21
CA SER A 613 -8.08 -16.44 -13.71
C SER A 613 -6.64 -16.14 -13.27
N LYS A 614 -6.34 -14.93 -12.77
CA LYS A 614 -4.97 -14.45 -12.53
C LYS A 614 -4.88 -13.40 -11.40
N PRO A 615 -3.97 -13.54 -10.42
CA PRO A 615 -3.60 -12.43 -9.55
C PRO A 615 -2.78 -11.40 -10.32
N CYS A 616 -3.03 -10.12 -10.06
CA CYS A 616 -2.26 -9.00 -10.58
C CYS A 616 -1.66 -8.26 -9.38
N ALA A 617 -0.33 -8.20 -9.28
CA ALA A 617 0.31 -7.43 -8.22
C ALA A 617 1.31 -6.44 -8.82
N VAL A 618 1.48 -5.28 -8.22
CA VAL A 618 2.47 -4.27 -8.62
C VAL A 618 3.24 -3.85 -7.39
N LEU A 619 4.57 -3.93 -7.47
CA LEU A 619 5.44 -3.37 -6.46
C LEU A 619 5.71 -1.92 -6.82
N LEU A 620 5.36 -1.02 -5.91
CA LEU A 620 5.56 0.41 -5.97
C LEU A 620 6.76 0.81 -5.11
N ASP A 621 7.35 1.96 -5.41
CA ASP A 621 8.39 2.57 -4.58
C ASP A 621 7.81 3.05 -3.24
N SER A 622 8.62 3.06 -2.18
CA SER A 622 8.15 3.49 -0.85
C SER A 622 7.93 5.00 -0.83
N PRO A 623 6.77 5.51 -0.34
CA PRO A 623 6.52 6.95 -0.26
C PRO A 623 7.55 7.67 0.64
N GLU A 624 8.01 7.05 1.73
CA GLU A 624 8.99 7.63 2.68
C GLU A 624 10.38 7.90 2.04
N TYR A 625 10.70 7.22 0.95
CA TYR A 625 12.00 7.39 0.28
C TYR A 625 12.05 8.65 -0.59
N GLU A 626 10.89 9.23 -0.99
CA GLU A 626 10.83 10.51 -1.68
C GLU A 626 11.18 11.67 -0.72
N ASP A 627 10.68 11.65 0.53
CA ASP A 627 10.96 12.72 1.53
C ASP A 627 12.42 12.73 1.98
N PHE A 628 13.02 11.54 2.19
CA PHE A 628 14.45 11.43 2.49
C PHE A 628 15.34 11.89 1.31
N ARG A 629 14.82 11.80 0.08
CA ARG A 629 15.51 12.24 -1.13
C ARG A 629 15.31 13.74 -1.40
N ALA A 630 14.14 14.28 -1.05
CA ALA A 630 13.83 15.70 -1.13
C ALA A 630 14.61 16.51 -0.07
N SER A 631 14.73 16.01 1.16
CA SER A 631 15.54 16.63 2.23
C SER A 631 17.05 16.64 1.94
N MET A 632 17.54 15.73 1.10
CA MET A 632 18.92 15.70 0.60
C MET A 632 19.15 16.61 -0.62
N ALA A 633 18.11 17.25 -1.17
CA ALA A 633 18.29 18.23 -2.23
C ALA A 633 18.89 19.52 -1.63
N PRO A 634 20.14 19.88 -1.97
CA PRO A 634 20.70 21.12 -1.46
C PRO A 634 19.98 22.29 -2.13
N SER A 635 19.20 23.04 -1.33
CA SER A 635 18.74 24.37 -1.69
C SER A 635 19.96 25.25 -2.01
N ASP A 636 19.88 25.99 -3.11
CA ASP A 636 20.86 26.96 -3.61
C ASP A 636 22.17 26.41 -4.21
N SER A 637 22.10 25.98 -5.48
CA SER A 637 23.15 26.30 -6.45
C SER A 637 22.59 26.34 -7.87
N GLU A 638 22.48 27.55 -8.43
CA GLU A 638 22.43 27.76 -9.88
C GLU A 638 23.72 27.17 -10.48
N GLU A 639 23.60 26.34 -11.51
CA GLU A 639 24.69 25.61 -12.21
C GLU A 639 25.14 24.25 -11.62
N ALA A 640 24.23 23.33 -11.37
CA ALA A 640 24.55 21.90 -11.41
C ALA A 640 24.27 21.34 -12.83
N PRO A 641 25.21 20.61 -13.47
CA PRO A 641 24.95 19.97 -14.75
C PRO A 641 23.93 18.86 -14.53
N GLU A 642 22.84 18.89 -15.29
CA GLU A 642 21.78 17.89 -15.39
C GLU A 642 22.20 16.53 -14.81
N SER A 643 21.89 16.31 -13.53
CA SER A 643 22.05 15.00 -12.92
C SER A 643 21.13 14.07 -13.68
N HIS A 644 21.72 13.21 -14.50
CA HIS A 644 21.03 12.22 -15.31
C HIS A 644 19.90 11.59 -14.50
N VAL A 645 18.66 11.90 -14.91
CA VAL A 645 17.48 11.11 -14.55
C VAL A 645 17.90 9.66 -14.78
N PRO A 646 17.88 8.78 -13.75
CA PRO A 646 18.08 7.37 -14.00
C PRO A 646 17.01 7.01 -15.01
N VAL A 647 17.43 6.65 -16.23
CA VAL A 647 16.53 6.25 -17.30
C VAL A 647 15.58 5.25 -16.67
N PRO A 648 14.27 5.54 -16.59
CA PRO A 648 13.34 4.60 -15.99
C PRO A 648 13.52 3.31 -16.77
N ALA A 649 13.97 2.26 -16.09
CA ALA A 649 14.00 0.93 -16.68
C ALA A 649 12.59 0.71 -17.21
N HIS A 650 12.44 0.52 -18.52
CA HIS A 650 11.12 0.31 -19.13
C HIS A 650 10.45 -0.83 -18.36
N THR A 651 9.48 -0.50 -17.51
CA THR A 651 8.86 -1.45 -16.60
C THR A 651 8.01 -2.38 -17.44
N ARG A 652 8.44 -3.63 -17.44
CA ARG A 652 7.99 -4.65 -18.35
C ARG A 652 6.62 -5.16 -17.93
N PRO A 653 5.62 -5.29 -18.84
CA PRO A 653 4.44 -6.09 -18.53
C PRO A 653 4.87 -7.55 -18.31
N PRO A 654 4.43 -8.20 -17.21
CA PRO A 654 5.00 -9.44 -16.76
C PRO A 654 4.78 -10.56 -17.78
N TYR A 655 5.76 -11.43 -17.95
CA TYR A 655 5.58 -12.64 -18.76
C TYR A 655 4.70 -13.61 -18.00
N GLN A 656 3.42 -13.63 -18.37
CA GLN A 656 2.47 -14.60 -17.84
C GLN A 656 1.90 -15.43 -18.97
N VAL A 657 1.93 -16.74 -18.74
CA VAL A 657 1.33 -17.74 -19.63
C VAL A 657 -0.21 -17.59 -19.56
N PRO A 658 -0.92 -17.57 -20.70
CA PRO A 658 -2.38 -17.51 -20.70
C PRO A 658 -3.01 -18.61 -19.83
N SER A 659 -4.05 -18.24 -19.07
CA SER A 659 -4.74 -19.14 -18.12
C SER A 659 -5.36 -20.35 -18.81
N VAL A 660 -5.75 -20.22 -20.08
CA VAL A 660 -6.31 -21.29 -20.92
C VAL A 660 -5.42 -22.54 -20.95
N LEU A 661 -4.10 -22.38 -20.89
CA LEU A 661 -3.15 -23.51 -20.90
C LEU A 661 -3.14 -24.31 -19.60
N TYR A 662 -3.67 -23.75 -18.51
CA TYR A 662 -3.79 -24.41 -17.21
C TYR A 662 -5.22 -24.90 -16.92
N LEU A 663 -6.20 -24.50 -17.73
CA LEU A 663 -7.57 -25.02 -17.61
C LEU A 663 -7.60 -26.49 -18.01
N GLN A 664 -8.32 -27.30 -17.23
CA GLN A 664 -8.58 -28.68 -17.61
C GLN A 664 -9.40 -28.74 -18.90
N SER A 665 -9.18 -29.77 -19.70
CA SER A 665 -9.93 -29.95 -20.94
C SER A 665 -11.43 -30.03 -20.62
N PRO A 666 -12.29 -29.25 -21.31
CA PRO A 666 -13.74 -29.21 -21.05
C PRO A 666 -14.42 -30.57 -21.31
N LEU A 667 -13.75 -31.50 -21.99
CA LEU A 667 -14.20 -32.87 -22.16
C LEU A 667 -14.25 -33.69 -20.86
N VAL A 668 -13.47 -33.32 -19.84
CA VAL A 668 -13.48 -34.02 -18.54
C VAL A 668 -14.85 -33.85 -17.85
N SER A 669 -15.48 -32.66 -17.98
CA SER A 669 -16.82 -32.43 -17.44
C SER A 669 -17.95 -32.67 -18.45
N PHE A 670 -17.64 -32.86 -19.74
CA PHE A 670 -18.64 -33.07 -20.79
C PHE A 670 -19.62 -34.22 -20.49
N VAL A 671 -19.13 -35.35 -19.96
CA VAL A 671 -19.97 -36.50 -19.59
C VAL A 671 -20.91 -36.18 -18.42
N ALA A 672 -20.48 -35.30 -17.51
CA ALA A 672 -21.31 -34.88 -16.37
C ALA A 672 -22.37 -33.86 -16.80
N ASP A 673 -22.00 -32.89 -17.64
CA ASP A 673 -22.81 -31.71 -17.94
C ASP A 673 -23.75 -31.91 -19.14
N HIS A 674 -23.32 -32.65 -20.17
CA HIS A 674 -24.03 -32.71 -21.47
C HIS A 674 -24.62 -34.09 -21.78
N VAL A 675 -24.28 -35.13 -21.01
CA VAL A 675 -24.84 -36.48 -21.20
C VAL A 675 -25.96 -36.73 -20.17
N PRO A 676 -27.22 -36.90 -20.61
CA PRO A 676 -28.33 -37.24 -19.72
C PRO A 676 -28.04 -38.52 -18.93
N HIS A 677 -28.45 -38.58 -17.66
CA HIS A 677 -28.16 -39.71 -16.77
C HIS A 677 -28.56 -41.08 -17.36
N GLY A 678 -29.67 -41.13 -18.10
CA GLY A 678 -30.15 -42.33 -18.81
C GLY A 678 -29.25 -42.79 -19.96
N HIS A 679 -28.37 -41.95 -20.51
CA HIS A 679 -27.48 -42.26 -21.63
C HIS A 679 -26.01 -42.45 -21.21
N ARG A 680 -25.71 -42.44 -19.90
CA ARG A 680 -24.33 -42.66 -19.42
C ARG A 680 -23.90 -44.12 -19.46
N HIS A 681 -24.85 -45.06 -19.38
CA HIS A 681 -24.56 -46.50 -19.46
C HIS A 681 -24.26 -46.95 -20.89
N THR A 682 -24.89 -46.32 -21.89
CA THR A 682 -24.67 -46.58 -23.32
C THR A 682 -23.30 -46.09 -23.81
N LEU A 683 -22.62 -45.20 -23.09
CA LEU A 683 -21.23 -44.82 -23.39
C LEU A 683 -20.22 -45.96 -23.16
N LYS A 684 -20.59 -46.97 -22.35
CA LYS A 684 -19.77 -48.18 -22.13
C LYS A 684 -20.03 -49.28 -23.15
N GLU A 685 -21.09 -49.15 -23.94
CA GLU A 685 -21.44 -50.09 -25.01
C GLU A 685 -20.68 -49.76 -26.30
N PRO A 686 -20.43 -50.74 -27.18
CA PRO A 686 -19.82 -50.47 -28.48
C PRO A 686 -20.67 -49.46 -29.27
N VAL A 687 -20.00 -48.42 -29.79
CA VAL A 687 -20.63 -47.27 -30.45
C VAL A 687 -21.56 -47.74 -31.58
N ARG A 688 -22.87 -47.58 -31.38
CA ARG A 688 -23.87 -47.77 -32.44
C ARG A 688 -24.18 -46.41 -33.08
N LEU A 689 -24.18 -46.36 -34.40
CA LEU A 689 -24.55 -45.16 -35.15
C LEU A 689 -26.05 -44.90 -34.99
N SER A 690 -26.41 -44.15 -33.95
CA SER A 690 -27.76 -43.68 -33.68
C SER A 690 -27.81 -42.15 -33.73
N PRO A 691 -28.97 -41.53 -34.03
CA PRO A 691 -29.10 -40.08 -34.09
C PRO A 691 -28.66 -39.37 -32.79
N SER A 692 -28.99 -39.93 -31.62
CA SER A 692 -28.59 -39.37 -30.32
C SER A 692 -27.09 -39.48 -30.06
N THR A 693 -26.44 -40.56 -30.53
CA THR A 693 -24.98 -40.70 -30.45
C THR A 693 -24.28 -39.68 -31.34
N LEU A 694 -24.82 -39.39 -32.54
CA LEU A 694 -24.29 -38.35 -33.42
C LEU A 694 -24.44 -36.94 -32.82
N GLU A 695 -25.58 -36.63 -32.19
CA GLU A 695 -25.78 -35.35 -31.50
C GLU A 695 -24.75 -35.14 -30.36
N LEU A 696 -24.47 -36.18 -29.58
CA LEU A 696 -23.41 -36.16 -28.56
C LEU A 696 -22.02 -35.91 -29.17
N PHE A 697 -21.70 -36.54 -30.30
CA PHE A 697 -20.44 -36.27 -31.00
C PHE A 697 -20.38 -34.85 -31.57
N THR A 698 -21.48 -34.30 -32.10
CA THR A 698 -21.50 -32.93 -32.63
C THR A 698 -21.35 -31.88 -31.53
N SER A 699 -21.98 -32.09 -30.37
CA SER A 699 -21.82 -31.20 -29.21
C SER A 699 -20.41 -31.28 -28.61
N ALA A 700 -19.85 -32.49 -28.48
CA ALA A 700 -18.46 -32.68 -28.08
C ALA A 700 -17.50 -32.00 -29.07
N HIS A 701 -17.74 -32.14 -30.37
CA HIS A 701 -16.94 -31.50 -31.41
C HIS A 701 -17.04 -29.97 -31.36
N ARG A 702 -18.23 -29.40 -31.12
CA ARG A 702 -18.40 -27.94 -30.99
C ARG A 702 -17.59 -27.38 -29.81
N ILE A 703 -17.64 -28.05 -28.66
CA ILE A 703 -16.89 -27.66 -27.45
C ILE A 703 -15.38 -27.81 -27.68
N LEU A 704 -14.96 -28.94 -28.26
CA LEU A 704 -13.56 -29.17 -28.63
C LEU A 704 -13.05 -28.14 -29.63
N SER A 705 -13.83 -27.81 -30.66
CA SER A 705 -13.46 -26.84 -31.68
C SER A 705 -13.26 -25.45 -31.07
N ALA A 706 -14.14 -25.03 -30.16
CA ALA A 706 -13.99 -23.78 -29.45
C ALA A 706 -12.76 -23.77 -28.54
N TYR A 707 -12.54 -24.86 -27.77
CA TYR A 707 -11.40 -24.98 -26.87
C TYR A 707 -10.05 -25.04 -27.62
N THR A 708 -9.98 -25.81 -28.71
CA THR A 708 -8.77 -25.91 -29.54
C THR A 708 -8.45 -24.60 -30.24
N HIS A 709 -9.45 -23.87 -30.73
CA HIS A 709 -9.27 -22.53 -31.25
C HIS A 709 -8.75 -21.56 -30.18
N ALA A 710 -9.32 -21.57 -28.97
CA ALA A 710 -8.84 -20.75 -27.86
C ALA A 710 -7.39 -21.10 -27.47
N LEU A 711 -7.04 -22.39 -27.47
CA LEU A 711 -5.68 -22.86 -27.19
C LEU A 711 -4.70 -22.46 -28.30
N GLU A 712 -5.11 -22.51 -29.57
CA GLU A 712 -4.31 -22.05 -30.71
C GLU A 712 -4.02 -20.54 -30.60
N VAL A 713 -5.04 -19.73 -30.30
CA VAL A 713 -4.88 -18.29 -30.07
C VAL A 713 -3.92 -18.05 -28.90
N ALA A 714 -4.12 -18.72 -27.76
CA ALA A 714 -3.26 -18.58 -26.59
C ALA A 714 -1.81 -19.01 -26.86
N ALA A 715 -1.61 -20.10 -27.60
CA ALA A 715 -0.28 -20.56 -28.00
C ALA A 715 0.39 -19.55 -28.95
N SER A 716 -0.36 -19.02 -29.93
CA SER A 716 0.16 -18.00 -30.86
C SER A 716 0.58 -16.71 -30.14
N ASP A 717 -0.19 -16.29 -29.13
CA ASP A 717 0.13 -15.14 -28.30
C ASP A 717 1.39 -15.41 -27.45
N LEU A 718 1.51 -16.60 -26.86
CA LEU A 718 2.71 -17.01 -26.14
C LEU A 718 3.96 -16.96 -27.04
N PHE A 719 3.87 -17.48 -28.27
CA PHE A 719 4.98 -17.40 -29.22
C PHE A 719 5.37 -15.96 -29.54
N ARG A 720 4.38 -15.08 -29.81
CA ARG A 720 4.64 -13.64 -30.05
C ARG A 720 5.28 -12.96 -28.85
N ARG A 721 4.83 -13.26 -27.63
CA ARG A 721 5.42 -12.72 -26.39
C ARG A 721 6.86 -13.22 -26.19
N CYS A 722 7.15 -14.49 -26.48
CA CYS A 722 8.50 -15.04 -26.43
C CYS A 722 9.42 -14.39 -27.47
N GLU A 723 8.97 -14.18 -28.70
CA GLU A 723 9.75 -13.48 -29.73
C GLU A 723 10.04 -12.03 -29.33
N ARG A 724 9.04 -11.33 -28.78
CA ARG A 724 9.21 -9.99 -28.22
C ARG A 724 10.24 -9.96 -27.09
N LEU A 725 10.15 -10.91 -26.15
CA LEU A 725 11.11 -11.05 -25.04
C LEU A 725 12.53 -11.27 -25.56
N GLN A 726 12.72 -12.14 -26.55
CA GLN A 726 14.02 -12.35 -27.17
C GLN A 726 14.55 -11.08 -27.86
N GLY A 727 13.69 -10.32 -28.53
CA GLY A 727 14.04 -9.03 -29.13
C GLY A 727 14.46 -8.00 -28.09
N GLU A 728 13.68 -7.86 -27.02
CA GLU A 728 13.97 -6.94 -25.90
C GLU A 728 15.25 -7.33 -25.16
N MET A 729 15.49 -8.62 -24.89
CA MET A 729 16.74 -9.11 -24.27
C MET A 729 17.97 -8.77 -25.11
N ARG A 730 17.86 -8.89 -26.45
CA ARG A 730 18.94 -8.43 -27.35
C ARG A 730 19.15 -6.92 -27.26
N GLY A 731 18.06 -6.15 -27.15
CA GLY A 731 18.11 -4.71 -26.90
C GLY A 731 18.84 -4.36 -25.60
N GLN A 732 18.48 -5.01 -24.49
CA GLN A 732 19.12 -4.82 -23.18
C GLN A 732 20.60 -5.20 -23.20
N LEU A 733 20.95 -6.32 -23.84
CA LEU A 733 22.37 -6.69 -24.03
C LEU A 733 23.12 -5.61 -24.81
N THR A 734 22.49 -5.02 -25.83
CA THR A 734 23.08 -3.93 -26.60
C THR A 734 23.28 -2.67 -25.73
N GLN A 735 22.28 -2.33 -24.91
CA GLN A 735 22.39 -1.22 -23.95
C GLN A 735 23.47 -1.47 -22.89
N LEU A 736 23.59 -2.70 -22.38
CA LEU A 736 24.64 -3.06 -21.42
C LEU A 736 26.03 -2.96 -22.04
N VAL A 737 26.17 -3.36 -23.31
CA VAL A 737 27.42 -3.17 -24.06
C VAL A 737 27.70 -1.67 -24.23
N GLU A 738 26.71 -0.86 -24.59
CA GLU A 738 26.86 0.59 -24.72
C GLU A 738 27.21 1.27 -23.39
N ILE A 739 26.58 0.87 -22.29
CA ILE A 739 26.91 1.35 -20.94
C ILE A 739 28.31 0.89 -20.54
N GLY A 740 28.67 -0.36 -20.83
CA GLY A 740 30.02 -0.89 -20.59
C GLY A 740 31.08 -0.10 -21.37
N GLU A 741 30.84 0.17 -22.65
CA GLU A 741 31.67 1.03 -23.50
C GLU A 741 31.73 2.46 -22.95
N ARG A 742 30.60 3.02 -22.50
CA ARG A 742 30.54 4.35 -21.89
C ARG A 742 31.29 4.42 -20.57
N ILE A 743 31.23 3.38 -19.73
CA ILE A 743 32.00 3.28 -18.49
C ILE A 743 33.49 3.18 -18.83
N GLN A 744 33.84 2.38 -19.84
CA GLN A 744 35.21 2.24 -20.31
C GLN A 744 35.73 3.55 -20.92
N ASP A 745 34.89 4.31 -21.63
CA ASP A 745 35.19 5.63 -22.18
C ASP A 745 35.34 6.69 -21.07
N VAL A 746 34.50 6.64 -20.04
CA VAL A 746 34.63 7.51 -18.86
C VAL A 746 35.89 7.17 -18.08
N SER A 747 36.23 5.89 -17.94
CA SER A 747 37.46 5.39 -17.30
C SER A 747 38.71 5.78 -18.11
N ASN A 748 38.66 5.67 -19.44
CA ASN A 748 39.75 6.02 -20.35
C ASN A 748 39.78 7.52 -20.72
N GLY A 749 38.83 8.32 -20.24
CA GLY A 749 38.72 9.75 -20.51
C GLY A 749 38.34 10.14 -21.94
N THR A 750 37.93 9.20 -22.79
CA THR A 750 37.43 9.45 -24.15
C THR A 750 35.96 9.86 -24.13
N VAL A 751 35.67 11.12 -23.81
CA VAL A 751 34.32 11.66 -24.05
C VAL A 751 34.12 11.79 -25.57
N ARG A 752 33.15 11.03 -26.11
CA ARG A 752 32.75 11.08 -27.52
C ARG A 752 32.03 12.39 -27.84
N GLY A 753 32.80 13.48 -27.94
CA GLY A 753 32.33 14.80 -28.33
C GLY A 753 33.43 15.55 -29.10
N THR A 754 33.42 15.40 -30.43
CA THR A 754 34.02 16.23 -31.51
C THR A 754 35.43 16.82 -31.40
N VAL A 755 36.16 16.69 -30.29
CA VAL A 755 37.53 17.17 -30.13
C VAL A 755 38.37 16.03 -29.55
N LYS A 756 39.20 15.40 -30.38
CA LYS A 756 40.25 14.48 -29.94
C LYS A 756 41.22 15.23 -29.03
N ARG A 757 40.95 15.25 -27.72
CA ARG A 757 42.00 15.54 -26.73
C ARG A 757 42.85 14.28 -26.55
N PRO A 758 44.18 14.40 -26.41
CA PRO A 758 45.03 13.25 -26.13
C PRO A 758 44.57 12.57 -24.83
N PRO A 759 44.74 11.24 -24.69
CA PRO A 759 44.38 10.54 -23.46
C PRO A 759 45.25 11.10 -22.34
N VAL A 760 44.64 11.86 -21.45
CA VAL A 760 45.27 12.25 -20.20
C VAL A 760 44.69 11.31 -19.16
N ASP A 761 45.53 10.44 -18.60
CA ASP A 761 45.16 9.52 -17.54
C ASP A 761 44.50 10.30 -16.41
N ARG A 762 43.17 10.20 -16.32
CA ARG A 762 42.38 10.99 -15.40
C ARG A 762 42.69 10.63 -13.95
N GLU A 763 43.15 9.41 -13.71
CA GLU A 763 43.69 8.97 -12.41
C GLU A 763 44.94 9.76 -12.02
N GLN A 764 45.86 10.03 -12.95
CA GLN A 764 47.02 10.90 -12.72
C GLN A 764 46.59 12.36 -12.52
N ALA A 765 45.59 12.83 -13.27
CA ALA A 765 45.07 14.18 -13.09
C ALA A 765 44.33 14.35 -11.74
N LEU A 766 43.52 13.37 -11.33
CA LEU A 766 42.80 13.37 -10.06
C LEU A 766 43.77 13.23 -8.88
N SER A 767 44.74 12.33 -8.95
CA SER A 767 45.80 12.22 -7.94
C SER A 767 46.67 13.48 -7.86
N SER A 768 46.97 14.14 -9.00
CA SER A 768 47.67 15.45 -8.97
C SER A 768 46.83 16.56 -8.36
N ARG A 769 45.51 16.54 -8.57
CA ARG A 769 44.58 17.50 -7.96
C ARG A 769 44.45 17.26 -6.47
N LEU A 770 44.39 15.99 -6.05
CA LEU A 770 44.33 15.59 -4.66
C LEU A 770 45.60 16.01 -3.92
N SER A 771 46.78 15.74 -4.48
CA SER A 771 48.05 16.16 -3.88
C SER A 771 48.19 17.68 -3.82
N ALA A 772 47.75 18.41 -4.86
CA ALA A 772 47.71 19.87 -4.86
C ALA A 772 46.74 20.43 -3.80
N ALA A 773 45.59 19.78 -3.59
CA ALA A 773 44.63 20.15 -2.55
C ALA A 773 45.23 19.90 -1.14
N GLN A 774 45.86 18.74 -0.94
CA GLN A 774 46.57 18.42 0.31
C GLN A 774 47.68 19.44 0.61
N SER A 775 48.52 19.78 -0.37
CA SER A 775 49.58 20.79 -0.17
C SER A 775 49.00 22.16 0.17
N ARG A 776 47.88 22.54 -0.46
CA ARG A 776 47.20 23.80 -0.17
C ARG A 776 46.59 23.83 1.23
N GLN A 777 46.08 22.69 1.72
CA GLN A 777 45.56 22.59 3.08
C GLN A 777 46.68 22.73 4.12
N VAL A 778 47.85 22.15 3.88
CA VAL A 778 49.03 22.35 4.74
C VAL A 778 49.43 23.83 4.77
N GLU A 779 49.51 24.49 3.62
CA GLU A 779 49.84 25.93 3.55
C GLU A 779 48.81 26.80 4.30
N LEU A 780 47.51 26.52 4.15
CA LEU A 780 46.44 27.26 4.82
C LEU A 780 46.46 27.07 6.34
N THR A 781 46.74 25.85 6.81
CA THR A 781 46.85 25.57 8.26
C THR A 781 48.06 26.27 8.87
N GLU A 782 49.21 26.31 8.18
CA GLU A 782 50.37 27.11 8.59
C GLU A 782 50.05 28.61 8.63
N ARG A 783 49.33 29.14 7.62
CA ARG A 783 48.92 30.54 7.60
C ARG A 783 47.95 30.87 8.73
N TYR A 784 46.99 30.00 8.99
CA TYR A 784 46.06 30.14 10.12
C TYR A 784 46.82 30.17 11.45
N ASN A 785 47.75 29.24 11.66
CA ASN A 785 48.58 29.21 12.87
C ASN A 785 49.41 30.49 13.03
N ASN A 786 49.99 31.01 11.94
CA ASN A 786 50.73 32.26 11.96
C ASN A 786 49.85 33.48 12.31
N ILE A 787 48.62 33.54 11.79
CA ILE A 787 47.66 34.60 12.12
C ILE A 787 47.23 34.47 13.58
N ARG A 788 46.90 33.27 14.04
CA ARG A 788 46.56 32.98 15.44
C ARG A 788 47.67 33.44 16.38
N LEU A 789 48.93 33.13 16.07
CA LEU A 789 50.08 33.58 16.85
C LEU A 789 50.26 35.11 16.83
N ARG A 790 49.97 35.79 15.71
CA ARG A 790 50.00 37.25 15.63
C ARG A 790 48.89 37.91 16.45
N ILE A 791 47.68 37.33 16.44
CA ILE A 791 46.55 37.81 17.24
C ILE A 791 46.84 37.64 18.74
N ILE A 792 47.38 36.48 19.14
CA ILE A 792 47.80 36.24 20.53
C ILE A 792 48.88 37.25 20.97
N LYS A 793 49.84 37.60 20.10
CA LYS A 793 50.86 38.61 20.40
C LYS A 793 50.33 40.05 20.43
N ALA A 794 49.23 40.35 19.74
CA ALA A 794 48.60 41.67 19.73
C ALA A 794 47.59 41.87 20.87
N GLY A 795 47.02 40.79 21.42
CA GLY A 795 46.07 40.83 22.53
C GLY A 795 46.75 40.83 23.90
N GLY A 796 46.76 41.98 24.59
CA GLY A 796 47.35 42.14 25.93
C GLY A 796 46.58 41.49 27.09
N ARG A 797 45.97 40.31 26.89
CA ARG A 797 45.24 39.60 27.97
C ARG A 797 46.21 38.70 28.75
N PRO A 798 46.21 38.70 30.09
CA PRO A 798 47.11 37.85 30.87
C PRO A 798 46.79 36.35 30.68
N ILE A 799 47.85 35.54 30.56
CA ILE A 799 47.82 34.09 30.30
C ILE A 799 46.91 33.33 31.28
N SER A 800 46.02 32.50 30.74
CA SER A 800 45.06 31.66 31.48
C SER A 800 45.73 30.46 32.16
N GLU A 801 45.15 29.93 33.24
CA GLU A 801 45.69 28.76 33.95
C GLU A 801 45.80 27.51 33.06
N LYS A 802 44.84 27.33 32.13
CA LYS A 802 44.90 26.26 31.12
C LYS A 802 46.05 26.49 30.12
N GLU A 803 46.33 27.74 29.76
CA GLU A 803 47.48 28.08 28.90
C GLU A 803 48.80 27.88 29.65
N LYS A 804 48.86 28.13 30.96
CA LYS A 804 50.04 27.78 31.78
C LYS A 804 50.26 26.28 31.85
N ALA A 805 49.18 25.50 31.97
CA ALA A 805 49.28 24.04 31.94
C ALA A 805 49.75 23.54 30.56
N TRP A 806 49.18 24.07 29.48
CA TRP A 806 49.60 23.73 28.12
C TRP A 806 51.04 24.17 27.82
N MET A 807 51.46 25.36 28.25
CA MET A 807 52.86 25.77 28.13
C MET A 807 53.79 24.87 28.93
N LYS A 808 53.40 24.40 30.13
CA LYS A 808 54.19 23.41 30.87
C LYS A 808 54.30 22.10 30.11
N GLU A 809 53.21 21.63 29.50
CA GLU A 809 53.21 20.41 28.71
C GLU A 809 54.07 20.56 27.43
N VAL A 810 53.93 21.68 26.73
CA VAL A 810 54.77 22.04 25.58
C VAL A 810 56.24 22.20 26.00
N ASP A 811 56.53 22.78 27.18
CA ASP A 811 57.89 22.88 27.72
C ASP A 811 58.44 21.48 28.05
N THR A 812 57.63 20.57 28.62
CA THR A 812 58.04 19.18 28.84
C THR A 812 58.28 18.42 27.54
N LEU A 813 57.47 18.65 26.51
CA LEU A 813 57.67 18.10 25.17
C LEU A 813 58.90 18.72 24.49
N SER A 814 59.11 20.02 24.66
CA SER A 814 60.26 20.71 24.10
C SER A 814 61.56 20.28 24.77
N THR A 815 61.58 20.08 26.08
CA THR A 815 62.75 19.55 26.82
C THR A 815 63.01 18.08 26.48
N SER A 816 61.98 17.32 26.10
CA SER A 816 62.17 15.98 25.53
C SER A 816 62.78 15.98 24.11
N ILE A 817 62.77 17.13 23.42
CA ILE A 817 63.22 17.29 22.03
C ILE A 817 64.46 18.21 21.88
N SER A 818 64.71 19.13 22.81
CA SER A 818 65.69 20.24 22.71
C SER A 818 67.00 19.95 23.45
N GLU A 819 68.12 20.45 22.90
CA GLU A 819 69.50 20.07 23.22
C GLU A 819 70.17 20.86 24.35
N GLU A 820 69.47 21.76 25.06
CA GLU A 820 70.15 22.76 25.91
C GLU A 820 70.41 22.35 27.37
N ASP A 821 69.95 21.19 27.84
CA ASP A 821 70.26 20.69 29.20
C ASP A 821 71.14 19.43 29.18
N GLU A 822 72.44 19.60 29.49
CA GLU A 822 73.49 18.57 29.50
C GLU A 822 73.27 17.35 30.44
N LYS A 823 72.10 17.21 31.09
CA LYS A 823 71.83 16.12 32.05
C LYS A 823 70.68 15.19 31.72
N ALA A 824 69.94 15.43 30.64
CA ALA A 824 68.97 14.46 30.11
C ALA A 824 69.13 14.38 28.58
N LYS A 825 70.09 13.57 28.12
CA LYS A 825 70.29 13.32 26.69
C LYS A 825 69.01 12.76 26.05
N GLY A 826 68.61 13.36 24.93
CA GLY A 826 67.41 13.05 24.16
C GLY A 826 67.37 11.63 23.58
N GLU A 827 66.77 10.72 24.35
CA GLU A 827 66.60 9.31 23.97
C GLU A 827 65.74 9.12 22.70
N LEU A 828 64.75 10.00 22.47
CA LEU A 828 63.83 9.94 21.32
C LEU A 828 64.49 10.37 20.00
N ARG A 829 65.34 11.41 20.03
CA ARG A 829 66.02 11.88 18.83
C ARG A 829 67.16 10.95 18.43
N GLU A 830 67.91 10.41 19.39
CA GLU A 830 68.89 9.35 19.12
C GLU A 830 68.21 8.09 18.56
N ARG A 831 67.02 7.71 19.05
CA ARG A 831 66.22 6.62 18.46
C ARG A 831 65.74 6.93 17.04
N LEU A 832 65.36 8.17 16.74
CA LEU A 832 64.96 8.57 15.39
C LEU A 832 66.17 8.57 14.46
N GLU A 833 67.31 9.10 14.89
CA GLU A 833 68.53 9.09 14.10
C GLU A 833 69.00 7.66 13.84
N THR A 834 69.03 6.79 14.86
CA THR A 834 69.34 5.36 14.67
C THR A 834 68.35 4.64 13.77
N ALA A 835 67.04 4.90 13.89
CA ALA A 835 66.04 4.34 12.99
C ALA A 835 66.24 4.82 11.54
N THR A 836 66.60 6.09 11.34
CA THR A 836 66.90 6.61 10.00
C THR A 836 68.20 6.04 9.42
N THR A 837 69.22 5.77 10.25
CA THR A 837 70.44 5.10 9.78
C THR A 837 70.15 3.65 9.42
N ILE A 838 69.36 2.92 10.22
CA ILE A 838 68.95 1.55 9.92
C ILE A 838 68.09 1.50 8.65
N ALA A 839 67.16 2.43 8.47
CA ALA A 839 66.35 2.50 7.26
C ALA A 839 67.20 2.79 6.00
N LYS A 840 68.22 3.65 6.12
CA LYS A 840 69.18 3.92 5.03
C LYS A 840 70.06 2.71 4.75
N GLU A 841 70.49 1.99 5.78
CA GLU A 841 71.27 0.76 5.67
C GLU A 841 70.46 -0.33 4.95
N LEU A 842 69.22 -0.58 5.39
CA LEU A 842 68.30 -1.54 4.75
C LEU A 842 67.96 -1.16 3.31
N LEU A 843 67.76 0.13 3.01
CA LEU A 843 67.56 0.58 1.63
C LEU A 843 68.81 0.40 0.76
N SER A 844 70.00 0.54 1.34
CA SER A 844 71.26 0.27 0.63
C SER A 844 71.48 -1.24 0.44
N GLU A 845 71.09 -2.06 1.41
CA GLU A 845 71.16 -3.51 1.34
C GLU A 845 70.16 -4.06 0.31
N MET A 846 68.95 -3.51 0.26
CA MET A 846 67.94 -3.82 -0.77
C MET A 846 68.42 -3.47 -2.17
N LYS A 847 69.17 -2.37 -2.35
CA LYS A 847 69.78 -2.00 -3.64
C LYS A 847 70.97 -2.87 -4.04
N ASN A 848 71.62 -3.53 -3.07
CA ASN A 848 72.75 -4.43 -3.31
C ASN A 848 72.32 -5.88 -3.59
N ILE A 849 71.04 -6.21 -3.39
CA ILE A 849 70.47 -7.45 -3.92
C ILE A 849 70.36 -7.25 -5.44
N PRO A 850 71.09 -8.00 -6.27
CA PRO A 850 71.03 -7.81 -7.71
C PRO A 850 69.61 -8.07 -8.19
N ASP A 851 69.00 -7.07 -8.83
CA ASP A 851 67.78 -7.24 -9.61
C ASP A 851 68.04 -8.38 -10.60
N VAL A 852 67.39 -9.53 -10.41
CA VAL A 852 67.36 -10.61 -11.39
C VAL A 852 66.48 -10.12 -12.54
N VAL A 853 67.09 -9.30 -13.40
CA VAL A 853 66.50 -8.83 -14.65
C VAL A 853 66.55 -9.95 -15.66
N ASP A 854 65.36 -10.28 -16.16
CA ASP A 854 65.01 -11.02 -17.36
C ASP A 854 66.16 -11.34 -18.33
N SER A 855 66.48 -12.64 -18.44
CA SER A 855 67.07 -13.19 -19.66
C SER A 855 66.54 -14.60 -19.91
N THR A 856 65.72 -14.70 -20.97
CA THR A 856 65.37 -15.84 -21.85
C THR A 856 65.68 -17.28 -21.41
N PRO A 857 64.74 -18.25 -21.59
CA PRO A 857 64.92 -19.60 -21.11
C PRO A 857 65.76 -20.44 -22.09
N SER A 858 66.96 -20.82 -21.65
CA SER A 858 67.62 -22.04 -22.13
C SER A 858 67.87 -22.95 -20.93
N THR A 859 67.11 -24.04 -20.89
CA THR A 859 67.26 -25.34 -20.17
C THR A 859 68.17 -25.48 -18.92
N PRO A 860 67.76 -26.37 -18.00
CA PRO A 860 67.68 -26.09 -16.57
C PRO A 860 68.86 -26.66 -15.79
N ASN A 861 69.02 -26.23 -14.53
CA ASN A 861 69.41 -27.15 -13.47
C ASN A 861 68.90 -26.70 -12.10
N THR A 862 68.32 -27.70 -11.41
CA THR A 862 68.15 -27.88 -9.96
C THR A 862 67.07 -27.11 -9.18
N THR A 863 66.03 -27.91 -8.85
CA THR A 863 65.41 -28.08 -7.52
C THR A 863 64.49 -27.01 -6.94
N HIS A 864 63.37 -26.72 -7.61
CA HIS A 864 62.11 -26.37 -6.93
C HIS A 864 60.92 -27.00 -7.69
N PRO A 865 59.87 -27.51 -7.01
CA PRO A 865 58.67 -28.01 -7.68
C PRO A 865 57.93 -26.84 -8.32
N MET A 866 58.06 -26.68 -9.64
CA MET A 866 57.38 -25.62 -10.37
C MET A 866 55.89 -25.98 -10.48
N VAL A 867 55.03 -25.27 -9.75
CA VAL A 867 53.58 -25.39 -9.87
C VAL A 867 53.17 -24.93 -11.28
N PRO A 868 52.34 -25.69 -12.02
CA PRO A 868 51.90 -25.31 -13.36
C PRO A 868 51.33 -23.89 -13.39
N GLN A 869 51.77 -23.06 -14.35
CA GLN A 869 51.34 -21.65 -14.47
C GLN A 869 49.82 -21.47 -14.50
N ARG A 870 49.08 -22.47 -15.00
CA ARG A 870 47.61 -22.46 -15.03
C ARG A 870 47.00 -22.59 -13.63
N LEU A 871 47.58 -23.43 -12.77
CA LEU A 871 47.18 -23.56 -11.37
C LEU A 871 47.62 -22.36 -10.53
N GLN A 872 48.76 -21.76 -10.84
CA GLN A 872 49.16 -20.50 -10.23
C GLN A 872 48.19 -19.37 -10.59
N LYS A 873 47.83 -19.21 -11.87
CA LYS A 873 46.83 -18.22 -12.31
C LYS A 873 45.45 -18.45 -11.71
N ALA A 874 45.00 -19.70 -11.65
CA ALA A 874 43.72 -20.04 -11.01
C ALA A 874 43.73 -19.75 -9.50
N LYS A 875 44.81 -20.13 -8.79
CA LYS A 875 44.95 -19.81 -7.36
C LYS A 875 45.12 -18.32 -7.09
N VAL A 876 45.78 -17.58 -7.98
CA VAL A 876 45.89 -16.12 -7.87
C VAL A 876 44.54 -15.46 -8.13
N ALA A 877 43.75 -15.93 -9.11
CA ALA A 877 42.39 -15.44 -9.34
C ALA A 877 41.46 -15.76 -8.16
N ASP A 878 41.58 -16.94 -7.56
CA ASP A 878 40.83 -17.34 -6.37
C ASP A 878 41.26 -16.51 -5.14
N ALA A 879 42.56 -16.27 -4.97
CA ALA A 879 43.08 -15.39 -3.94
C ALA A 879 42.64 -13.93 -4.14
N MET A 880 42.61 -13.43 -5.38
CA MET A 880 42.07 -12.10 -5.69
C MET A 880 40.58 -12.02 -5.38
N SER A 881 39.78 -13.02 -5.77
CA SER A 881 38.35 -13.07 -5.43
C SER A 881 38.13 -13.12 -3.92
N MET A 882 38.98 -13.83 -3.17
CA MET A 882 38.92 -13.85 -1.72
C MET A 882 39.29 -12.49 -1.12
N VAL A 883 40.34 -11.84 -1.63
CA VAL A 883 40.74 -10.49 -1.19
C VAL A 883 39.65 -9.47 -1.49
N GLU A 884 39.00 -9.52 -2.65
CA GLU A 884 37.87 -8.64 -3.01
C GLU A 884 36.67 -8.85 -2.08
N ARG A 885 36.37 -10.11 -1.72
CA ARG A 885 35.31 -10.41 -0.74
C ARG A 885 35.66 -9.87 0.65
N GLU A 886 36.87 -10.14 1.12
CA GLU A 886 37.32 -9.65 2.43
C GLU A 886 37.40 -8.12 2.46
N SER A 887 37.84 -7.46 1.38
CA SER A 887 37.84 -6.00 1.30
C SER A 887 36.43 -5.42 1.34
N ALA A 888 35.48 -6.04 0.63
CA ALA A 888 34.07 -5.61 0.68
C ALA A 888 33.45 -5.81 2.07
N VAL A 889 33.81 -6.90 2.76
CA VAL A 889 33.39 -7.14 4.15
C VAL A 889 34.00 -6.11 5.09
N ILE A 890 35.29 -5.81 4.94
CA ILE A 890 35.96 -4.76 5.73
C ILE A 890 35.32 -3.39 5.45
N GLU A 891 34.99 -3.06 4.21
CA GLU A 891 34.33 -1.80 3.85
C GLU A 891 32.91 -1.71 4.42
N ALA A 892 32.15 -2.80 4.37
CA ALA A 892 30.82 -2.88 4.99
C ALA A 892 30.89 -2.78 6.53
N ILE A 893 31.90 -3.39 7.16
CA ILE A 893 32.11 -3.31 8.61
C ILE A 893 32.58 -1.92 9.00
N THR A 894 33.53 -1.33 8.28
CA THR A 894 34.06 0.03 8.56
C THR A 894 32.98 1.08 8.35
N SER A 895 32.20 1.03 7.28
CA SER A 895 31.04 1.92 7.10
C SER A 895 29.97 1.72 8.18
N ARG A 896 29.73 0.48 8.63
CA ARG A 896 28.84 0.21 9.77
C ARG A 896 29.42 0.74 11.09
N LEU A 897 30.74 0.67 11.28
CA LEU A 897 31.42 1.16 12.47
C LEU A 897 31.52 2.69 12.45
N GLU A 898 31.69 3.32 11.30
CA GLU A 898 31.57 4.77 11.10
C GLU A 898 30.15 5.23 11.43
N ARG A 899 29.12 4.57 10.90
CA ARG A 899 27.70 4.84 11.24
C ARG A 899 27.41 4.65 12.73
N LEU A 900 28.00 3.63 13.37
CA LEU A 900 27.87 3.45 14.81
C LEU A 900 28.63 4.54 15.58
N SER A 901 29.81 4.94 15.12
CA SER A 901 30.61 6.00 15.76
C SER A 901 29.97 7.39 15.61
N SER A 902 29.32 7.68 14.49
CA SER A 902 28.55 8.90 14.30
C SER A 902 27.26 8.92 15.12
N ASN A 903 26.72 7.75 15.48
CA ASN A 903 25.55 7.60 16.34
C ASN A 903 25.86 7.65 17.84
N PHE A 904 27.14 7.70 18.24
CA PHE A 904 27.55 8.00 19.61
C PHE A 904 28.21 9.39 19.66
N PRO A 905 27.44 10.49 19.66
CA PRO A 905 27.98 11.75 20.12
C PRO A 905 28.13 11.68 21.65
N ASP A 906 29.39 11.66 22.10
CA ASP A 906 29.87 11.97 23.45
C ASP A 906 29.13 11.37 24.67
N LEU A 907 29.81 10.39 25.29
CA LEU A 907 29.78 10.16 26.74
C LEU A 907 30.74 11.14 27.45
#